data_AF-A0A3B7L433-F1
#
_entry.id   AF-A0A3B7L433-F1
#
_cell.length_a   1.000
_cell.length_b   1.000
_cell.length_c   1.000
_cell.angle_alpha   90.00
_cell.angle_beta   90.00
_cell.angle_gamma   90.00
#
_symmetry.space_group_name_H-M   'P 1'
#
loop_
_entity.id
_entity.type
_entity.pdbx_description
1 polymer ?
#
loop_
_entity_poly.entity_id
_entity_poly.type
_entity_poly.pdbx_seq_one_letter_code
_entity_poly.pdbx_strand_id
1 'polypeptide(L)'
;MAALKEIFDYDQISDFLDGGLNKFTNPVHLRIQGERIKNLNSFMIAEEFQRRGYFVVWDRKSRIDVLGLKPRLTFKFSHLRGSGQEELALLGDKQRFKEALRQENISVPAGITLSVHDKEQGRRHVAAGTSAHVIKPACGHKGKGVTVGVRSEAQFDYAWDLALAENRDDGDILIEEQFSEGVEARFLVVGGKCISVCRRIPPIVVADGRQTIEALIEEKNAEKRMSPGQTIRQIKLDQYRIELIREQGYALYDIPEPGRHVLIDYKAGASTGADTLEISDLVHPDYLRIAEKVARVARTVPVLGVDIISRDFAKPPVASGYVVLEANIAPGLSGHCYPSYGKPKDVITPIVDYALSLTSPRRELQMPSCRMIETPLAPDHPVGFDTYYQRWLEKETGSVTPGAGEQGLHGLARALYDYNREGKSLVFFERQPVAMDDKESVSWSRENQGELMDKPFTITFCGDTSLGYYYLDKSKSKYAEAYARLQKDPMSFFSGVRPVLEGSDEIIVNLETVLSHEPGQPIAGKEYPGCDDPDVTLRVLKELGVTAVTLANNHTMDFGPDKLLAMIQLIQEHGIAVIGAGRNLEEARKPYHIAARTPSGIRNVYVFNGMRSSRRYTEYGFFARKDKPGIASTNLKAMSREIEKIKAIDPQSVVVVCPHWQGIDYQDTGEKHQEWCRAIIAAGADHVIAHGSHKADRVEAYQGGEILYSIGNFVFNSPGRYRSRGADPYGLVPRLMLDGETTNGEIDVTRIMTDNKASNFRVEPVAPPVEPTSLDRDYARLEKNTYASDRPFSTYLHLERELESLGFSTRRTAGILEASRGGKVCSFLETETSFTSLVAYRILKDKARARAFLDQAGIQVARGEAFDIGDRKGARKLVQSLGRAVIKPVDGNKGKGVAVDIGLDEFDEAWKSAVKATRKQVLVEEYFSGGQEARYLVVDGQCVAVSMRIPPRVEGDGKSTIAELIEQENAARQKNPNLIKRPLKVDASRLAGLKQRGHELSSVLAPGETVTIDTKANLSTGANSVDITDEVHPSMRRVAEEVALAIPGLDIVGIDILARDHAAPAEAGSYIIVEANTRPGIGGHLYPTYGEPRNVARTIAESVARKFGAS
;
A
#
# COMPACT_ATOMS: atom_id res chain seq x y z
N MET A 1 -16.13 -14.64 54.97
CA MET A 1 -15.87 -13.55 55.94
C MET A 1 -14.51 -13.68 56.62
N ALA A 2 -14.19 -14.76 57.36
CA ALA A 2 -12.84 -14.95 57.94
C ALA A 2 -11.72 -15.03 56.88
N ALA A 3 -11.95 -15.80 55.80
CA ALA A 3 -11.03 -15.86 54.65
C ALA A 3 -10.89 -14.52 53.88
N LEU A 4 -11.85 -13.59 53.98
CA LEU A 4 -11.73 -12.25 53.38
C LEU A 4 -10.96 -11.28 54.29
N LYS A 5 -10.97 -11.50 55.61
CA LYS A 5 -10.13 -10.78 56.59
C LYS A 5 -8.67 -11.24 56.55
N GLU A 6 -8.40 -12.50 56.24
CA GLU A 6 -7.02 -13.03 56.14
C GLU A 6 -6.32 -12.70 54.81
N ILE A 7 -7.06 -12.54 53.71
CA ILE A 7 -6.48 -12.20 52.38
C ILE A 7 -6.10 -10.72 52.27
N PHE A 8 -6.77 -9.87 53.07
CA PHE A 8 -6.50 -8.45 53.12
C PHE A 8 -6.29 -8.06 54.58
N ASP A 9 -5.05 -8.17 55.07
CA ASP A 9 -4.63 -7.55 56.33
C ASP A 9 -4.81 -6.02 56.18
N TYR A 10 -6.03 -5.55 56.47
CA TYR A 10 -6.54 -4.23 56.12
C TYR A 10 -6.09 -3.15 57.10
N ASP A 11 -5.61 -3.54 58.28
CA ASP A 11 -5.02 -2.61 59.25
C ASP A 11 -3.72 -1.97 58.70
N GLN A 12 -3.08 -2.59 57.70
CA GLN A 12 -1.96 -1.98 56.97
C GLN A 12 -2.37 -1.04 55.83
N ILE A 13 -3.65 -1.03 55.43
CA ILE A 13 -4.16 -0.28 54.26
C ILE A 13 -5.11 0.85 54.71
N SER A 14 -5.74 0.77 55.88
CA SER A 14 -6.65 1.81 56.38
C SER A 14 -5.99 3.19 56.40
N ASP A 15 -4.75 3.27 56.88
CA ASP A 15 -3.98 4.51 56.96
C ASP A 15 -3.67 5.11 55.57
N PHE A 16 -3.63 4.28 54.51
CA PHE A 16 -3.40 4.71 53.13
C PHE A 16 -4.70 5.03 52.37
N LEU A 17 -5.82 4.40 52.74
CA LEU A 17 -7.15 4.68 52.20
C LEU A 17 -7.74 5.96 52.81
N ASP A 18 -7.34 6.31 54.04
CA ASP A 18 -7.66 7.57 54.71
C ASP A 18 -7.08 8.81 54.00
N GLY A 19 -6.03 8.62 53.18
CA GLY A 19 -5.51 9.67 52.28
C GLY A 19 -6.44 10.02 51.11
N GLY A 20 -7.50 9.23 50.90
CA GLY A 20 -8.46 9.39 49.82
C GLY A 20 -7.93 8.94 48.45
N LEU A 21 -8.86 8.74 47.51
CA LEU A 21 -8.53 8.45 46.11
C LEU A 21 -7.75 9.64 45.52
N ASN A 22 -6.69 9.37 44.76
CA ASN A 22 -5.96 10.44 44.06
C ASN A 22 -6.92 11.20 43.11
N LYS A 23 -7.23 12.46 43.43
CA LYS A 23 -8.10 13.31 42.62
C LYS A 23 -7.27 14.04 41.57
N PHE A 24 -7.47 13.68 40.31
CA PHE A 24 -6.89 14.38 39.16
C PHE A 24 -7.86 15.49 38.74
N THR A 25 -7.44 16.75 38.86
CA THR A 25 -8.30 17.94 38.69
C THR A 25 -8.71 18.24 37.25
N ASN A 26 -8.15 17.52 36.27
CA ASN A 26 -8.56 17.59 34.87
C ASN A 26 -8.87 16.19 34.35
N PRO A 27 -10.08 15.92 33.83
CA PRO A 27 -10.32 14.71 33.05
C PRO A 27 -9.50 14.84 31.78
N VAL A 28 -8.35 14.20 31.74
CA VAL A 28 -7.51 14.22 30.54
C VAL A 28 -8.11 13.24 29.54
N HIS A 29 -9.24 13.63 28.92
CA HIS A 29 -9.62 13.13 27.61
C HIS A 29 -8.56 13.64 26.63
N LEU A 30 -7.35 13.08 26.70
CA LEU A 30 -6.30 13.42 25.75
C LEU A 30 -6.87 13.14 24.37
N ARG A 31 -6.97 14.20 23.58
CA ARG A 31 -7.41 14.16 22.21
C ARG A 31 -6.32 14.77 21.36
N ILE A 32 -6.09 14.16 20.22
CA ILE A 32 -5.21 14.66 19.19
C ILE A 32 -6.09 14.89 17.98
N GLN A 33 -6.14 16.12 17.44
CA GLN A 33 -7.02 16.45 16.32
C GLN A 33 -8.50 16.07 16.59
N GLY A 34 -8.96 16.20 17.84
CA GLY A 34 -10.32 15.82 18.25
C GLY A 34 -10.55 14.30 18.47
N GLU A 35 -9.60 13.43 18.09
CA GLU A 35 -9.66 11.99 18.29
C GLU A 35 -9.12 11.56 19.66
N ARG A 36 -9.84 10.67 20.36
CA ARG A 36 -9.44 10.15 21.68
C ARG A 36 -8.16 9.30 21.58
N ILE A 37 -7.17 9.61 22.43
CA ILE A 37 -5.95 8.79 22.53
C ILE A 37 -6.30 7.36 22.94
N LYS A 38 -6.02 6.41 22.04
CA LYS A 38 -6.35 4.99 22.23
C LYS A 38 -5.38 4.25 23.16
N ASN A 39 -4.20 4.82 23.45
CA ASN A 39 -3.17 4.20 24.28
C ASN A 39 -2.26 5.20 25.00
N LEU A 40 -2.40 5.26 26.32
CA LEU A 40 -1.66 6.16 27.20
C LEU A 40 -0.17 5.79 27.39
N ASN A 41 0.21 4.51 27.30
CA ASN A 41 1.60 4.11 27.53
C ASN A 41 2.53 4.67 26.45
N SER A 42 2.11 4.54 25.20
CA SER A 42 2.81 5.10 24.05
C SER A 42 2.91 6.61 24.20
N PHE A 43 1.79 7.29 24.49
CA PHE A 43 1.74 8.73 24.72
C PHE A 43 2.85 9.22 25.65
N MET A 44 2.92 8.67 26.86
CA MET A 44 3.85 9.13 27.88
C MET A 44 5.32 8.95 27.44
N ILE A 45 5.64 7.85 26.77
CA ILE A 45 6.99 7.60 26.23
C ILE A 45 7.32 8.62 25.14
N ALA A 46 6.38 8.91 24.23
CA ALA A 46 6.58 9.91 23.18
C ALA A 46 6.83 11.31 23.77
N GLU A 47 6.02 11.70 24.75
CA GLU A 47 6.14 12.98 25.46
C GLU A 47 7.50 13.12 26.13
N GLU A 48 8.04 12.07 26.75
CA GLU A 48 9.35 12.14 27.41
C GLU A 48 10.53 12.24 26.43
N PHE A 49 10.49 11.51 25.30
CA PHE A 49 11.48 11.70 24.23
C PHE A 49 11.43 13.13 23.67
N GLN A 50 10.23 13.68 23.47
CA GLN A 50 10.05 15.06 23.03
C GLN A 50 10.54 16.08 24.07
N ARG A 51 10.29 15.86 25.37
CA ARG A 51 10.80 16.70 26.47
C ARG A 51 12.32 16.80 26.46
N ARG A 52 13.00 15.75 25.98
CA ARG A 52 14.45 15.66 25.84
C ARG A 52 14.98 16.12 24.48
N GLY A 53 14.11 16.70 23.63
CA GLY A 53 14.47 17.27 22.34
C GLY A 53 14.58 16.26 21.20
N TYR A 54 14.12 15.01 21.39
CA TYR A 54 14.11 14.01 20.32
C TYR A 54 12.87 14.13 19.45
N PHE A 55 13.06 13.84 18.17
CA PHE A 55 11.96 13.82 17.23
C PHE A 55 11.21 12.49 17.30
N VAL A 56 9.90 12.57 17.51
CA VAL A 56 9.06 11.39 17.74
C VAL A 56 7.90 11.38 16.76
N VAL A 57 7.76 10.29 16.01
CA VAL A 57 6.60 10.04 15.15
C VAL A 57 5.70 9.00 15.76
N TRP A 58 4.40 9.26 15.80
CA TRP A 58 3.42 8.35 16.37
C TRP A 58 2.29 8.07 15.38
N ASP A 59 1.95 6.79 15.19
CA ASP A 59 0.83 6.36 14.35
C ASP A 59 -0.48 6.06 15.10
N ARG A 60 -1.59 5.99 14.35
CA ARG A 60 -2.95 5.64 14.83
C ARG A 60 -3.07 4.22 15.43
N LYS A 61 -2.04 3.37 15.34
CA LYS A 61 -1.97 1.98 15.84
C LYS A 61 -1.06 1.82 17.06
N SER A 62 -0.72 2.92 17.75
CA SER A 62 0.11 2.95 18.98
C SER A 62 1.59 2.60 18.77
N ARG A 63 2.12 2.79 17.57
CA ARG A 63 3.55 2.70 17.31
C ARG A 63 4.18 4.09 17.41
N ILE A 64 5.34 4.15 18.06
CA ILE A 64 6.16 5.34 18.18
C ILE A 64 7.53 5.04 17.59
N ASP A 65 8.05 5.97 16.80
CA ASP A 65 9.36 5.88 16.22
C ASP A 65 10.16 7.13 16.57
N VAL A 66 11.32 6.95 17.21
CA VAL A 66 12.22 8.04 17.59
C VAL A 66 13.27 8.20 16.49
N LEU A 67 13.29 9.37 15.85
CA LEU A 67 14.18 9.66 14.73
C LEU A 67 15.53 10.21 15.24
N GLY A 68 16.56 10.12 14.39
CA GLY A 68 17.91 10.63 14.71
C GLY A 68 18.83 9.66 15.48
N LEU A 69 18.36 8.47 15.85
CA LEU A 69 19.14 7.46 16.59
C LEU A 69 19.64 6.32 15.70
N LYS A 70 20.80 5.73 16.04
CA LYS A 70 21.33 4.51 15.40
C LYS A 70 21.65 3.45 16.48
N PRO A 71 21.04 2.24 16.43
CA PRO A 71 19.88 1.89 15.60
C PRO A 71 18.66 2.76 15.93
N ARG A 72 17.71 2.87 15.00
CA ARG A 72 16.47 3.61 15.20
C ARG A 72 15.64 2.94 16.30
N LEU A 73 15.14 3.71 17.25
CA LEU A 73 14.26 3.19 18.30
C LEU A 73 12.80 3.19 17.82
N THR A 74 12.14 2.06 17.96
CA THR A 74 10.70 1.91 17.69
C THR A 74 10.03 1.29 18.90
N PHE A 75 8.99 1.95 19.43
CA PHE A 75 8.12 1.43 20.47
C PHE A 75 6.76 1.02 19.90
N LYS A 76 6.17 -0.03 20.47
CA LYS A 76 4.74 -0.34 20.29
C LYS A 76 4.16 -0.60 21.67
N PHE A 77 3.19 0.20 22.12
CA PHE A 77 2.86 0.29 23.55
C PHE A 77 4.10 0.72 24.35
N SER A 78 4.52 -0.08 25.33
CA SER A 78 5.76 0.05 26.10
C SER A 78 6.88 -0.88 25.63
N HIS A 79 6.64 -1.68 24.59
CA HIS A 79 7.62 -2.62 24.06
C HIS A 79 8.58 -1.94 23.09
N LEU A 80 9.88 -2.00 23.39
CA LEU A 80 10.94 -1.54 22.49
C LEU A 80 11.29 -2.64 21.47
N ARG A 81 11.08 -2.38 20.18
CA ARG A 81 11.39 -3.32 19.08
C ARG A 81 12.90 -3.47 18.90
N GLY A 82 13.34 -4.69 18.61
CA GLY A 82 14.74 -5.02 18.29
C GLY A 82 15.40 -6.03 19.24
N SER A 83 14.74 -6.42 20.33
CA SER A 83 15.15 -7.53 21.20
C SER A 83 14.71 -8.88 20.61
N GLY A 84 15.59 -9.89 20.64
CA GLY A 84 15.56 -11.11 19.82
C GLY A 84 14.30 -11.99 19.85
N GLN A 85 14.23 -12.89 18.86
CA GLN A 85 13.09 -13.79 18.64
C GLN A 85 13.02 -14.97 19.62
N GLU A 86 14.16 -15.38 20.19
CA GLU A 86 14.20 -16.48 21.17
C GLU A 86 13.59 -16.06 22.51
N GLU A 87 13.78 -14.79 22.90
CA GLU A 87 13.25 -14.19 24.12
C GLU A 87 11.72 -14.10 24.10
N LEU A 88 11.16 -13.78 22.93
CA LEU A 88 9.72 -13.70 22.70
C LEU A 88 9.05 -15.08 22.68
N ALA A 89 9.74 -16.10 22.13
CA ALA A 89 9.27 -17.47 22.17
C ALA A 89 9.24 -18.03 23.60
N LEU A 90 10.26 -17.71 24.42
CA LEU A 90 10.30 -18.13 25.82
C LEU A 90 9.17 -17.50 26.64
N LEU A 91 8.95 -16.19 26.55
CA LEU A 91 7.89 -15.51 27.32
C LEU A 91 6.46 -15.77 26.79
N GLY A 92 6.33 -16.16 25.51
CA GLY A 92 5.06 -16.58 24.91
C GLY A 92 4.61 -17.96 25.34
N ASP A 93 5.55 -18.83 25.73
CA ASP A 93 5.30 -20.16 26.28
C ASP A 93 5.39 -20.12 27.82
N LYS A 94 4.23 -19.99 28.46
CA LYS A 94 4.12 -19.84 29.92
C LYS A 94 4.72 -21.01 30.68
N GLN A 95 4.67 -22.22 30.11
CA GLN A 95 5.20 -23.41 30.76
C GLN A 95 6.72 -23.42 30.69
N ARG A 96 7.27 -23.26 29.49
CA ARG A 96 8.73 -23.22 29.28
C ARG A 96 9.39 -22.10 30.08
N PHE A 97 8.72 -20.94 30.20
CA PHE A 97 9.21 -19.86 31.05
C PHE A 97 9.22 -20.23 32.53
N LYS A 98 8.16 -20.86 33.05
CA LYS A 98 8.09 -21.31 34.44
C LYS A 98 9.12 -22.38 34.77
N GLU A 99 9.38 -23.30 33.84
CA GLU A 99 10.46 -24.29 33.99
C GLU A 99 11.83 -23.60 34.09
N ALA A 100 12.09 -22.59 33.26
CA ALA A 100 13.32 -21.79 33.35
C ALA A 100 13.43 -21.02 34.69
N LEU A 101 12.31 -20.52 35.23
CA LEU A 101 12.30 -19.89 36.56
C LEU A 101 12.59 -20.89 37.69
N ARG A 102 12.06 -22.12 37.61
CA ARG A 102 12.35 -23.18 38.60
C ARG A 102 13.82 -23.59 38.60
N GLN A 103 14.45 -23.69 37.43
CA GLN A 103 15.89 -23.98 37.31
C GLN A 103 16.75 -22.92 38.04
N GLU A 104 16.24 -21.70 38.14
CA GLU A 104 16.86 -20.59 38.86
C GLU A 104 16.40 -20.45 40.32
N ASN A 105 15.75 -21.47 40.90
CA ASN A 105 15.21 -21.46 42.26
C ASN A 105 14.23 -20.29 42.53
N ILE A 106 13.47 -19.87 41.51
CA ILE A 106 12.40 -18.88 41.64
C ILE A 106 11.07 -19.61 41.83
N SER A 107 10.32 -19.22 42.86
CA SER A 107 9.02 -19.81 43.19
C SER A 107 7.96 -19.47 42.13
N VAL A 108 7.27 -20.48 41.61
CA VAL A 108 6.15 -20.35 40.65
C VAL A 108 5.00 -21.28 41.08
N PRO A 109 3.74 -21.00 40.72
CA PRO A 109 2.61 -21.86 41.09
C PRO A 109 2.81 -23.32 40.64
N ALA A 110 2.44 -24.26 41.50
CA ALA A 110 2.31 -25.66 41.16
C ALA A 110 1.09 -25.87 40.26
N GLY A 111 1.16 -26.82 39.33
CA GLY A 111 0.07 -27.03 38.39
C GLY A 111 0.42 -28.06 37.31
N ILE A 112 -0.62 -28.46 36.56
CA ILE A 112 -0.53 -29.41 35.46
C ILE A 112 -1.01 -28.78 34.14
N THR A 113 -0.38 -29.18 33.05
CA THR A 113 -0.79 -28.84 31.68
C THR A 113 -1.50 -30.05 31.10
N LEU A 114 -2.69 -29.85 30.52
CA LEU A 114 -3.52 -30.91 29.95
C LEU A 114 -3.94 -30.55 28.53
N SER A 115 -3.97 -31.54 27.64
CA SER A 115 -4.54 -31.34 26.31
C SER A 115 -6.02 -30.99 26.41
N VAL A 116 -6.56 -30.26 25.42
CA VAL A 116 -8.00 -29.94 25.35
C VAL A 116 -8.90 -31.18 25.33
N HIS A 117 -8.33 -32.33 24.97
CA HIS A 117 -9.01 -33.62 24.95
C HIS A 117 -9.09 -34.30 26.34
N ASP A 118 -8.31 -33.84 27.32
CA ASP A 118 -8.17 -34.45 28.65
C ASP A 118 -9.02 -33.75 29.75
N LYS A 119 -10.17 -33.17 29.38
CA LYS A 119 -11.08 -32.43 30.29
C LYS A 119 -11.41 -33.21 31.56
N GLU A 120 -11.65 -34.52 31.45
CA GLU A 120 -12.03 -35.37 32.57
C GLU A 120 -10.89 -35.56 33.59
N GLN A 121 -9.64 -35.57 33.12
CA GLN A 121 -8.48 -35.59 34.00
C GLN A 121 -8.36 -34.29 34.80
N GLY A 122 -8.62 -33.15 34.15
CA GLY A 122 -8.64 -31.84 34.81
C GLY A 122 -9.75 -31.74 35.87
N ARG A 123 -10.94 -32.27 35.56
CA ARG A 123 -12.07 -32.30 36.49
C ARG A 123 -11.73 -33.07 37.76
N ARG A 124 -11.14 -34.27 37.62
CA ARG A 124 -10.70 -35.08 38.76
C ARG A 124 -9.59 -34.41 39.57
N HIS A 125 -8.66 -33.72 38.89
CA HIS A 125 -7.59 -32.99 39.56
C HIS A 125 -8.14 -31.89 40.47
N VAL A 126 -9.09 -31.09 39.99
CA VAL A 126 -9.75 -30.05 40.79
C VAL A 126 -10.61 -30.63 41.90
N ALA A 127 -11.34 -31.74 41.65
CA ALA A 127 -12.16 -32.40 42.66
C ALA A 127 -11.34 -33.03 43.80
N ALA A 128 -10.12 -33.50 43.50
CA ALA A 128 -9.22 -34.12 44.48
C ALA A 128 -8.40 -33.10 45.28
N GLY A 129 -8.29 -31.86 44.82
CA GLY A 129 -7.51 -30.81 45.49
C GLY A 129 -8.27 -30.19 46.67
N THR A 130 -7.54 -29.88 47.74
CA THR A 130 -8.10 -29.23 48.94
C THR A 130 -8.01 -27.70 48.89
N SER A 131 -7.30 -27.14 47.91
CA SER A 131 -7.11 -25.71 47.66
C SER A 131 -7.86 -25.23 46.42
N ALA A 132 -8.04 -23.91 46.29
CA ALA A 132 -8.60 -23.32 45.06
C ALA A 132 -7.62 -23.43 43.89
N HIS A 133 -8.15 -23.49 42.67
CA HIS A 133 -7.37 -23.59 41.44
C HIS A 133 -7.60 -22.40 40.51
N VAL A 134 -6.62 -22.16 39.64
CA VAL A 134 -6.64 -21.23 38.51
C VAL A 134 -6.60 -22.04 37.22
N ILE A 135 -7.59 -21.84 36.34
CA ILE A 135 -7.68 -22.51 35.04
C ILE A 135 -7.50 -21.48 33.94
N LYS A 136 -6.59 -21.75 33.00
CA LYS A 136 -6.25 -20.82 31.91
C LYS A 136 -5.69 -21.53 30.67
N PRO A 137 -5.79 -20.93 29.47
CA PRO A 137 -5.08 -21.45 28.30
C PRO A 137 -3.56 -21.37 28.51
N ALA A 138 -2.82 -22.40 28.08
CA ALA A 138 -1.36 -22.46 28.18
C ALA A 138 -0.69 -21.37 27.32
N CYS A 139 -1.29 -21.07 26.16
CA CYS A 139 -0.89 -19.98 25.27
C CYS A 139 -1.99 -18.92 25.21
N GLY A 140 -1.76 -17.74 25.80
CA GLY A 140 -2.76 -16.66 25.83
C GLY A 140 -2.29 -15.36 26.47
N HIS A 141 -2.87 -14.24 26.05
CA HIS A 141 -2.48 -12.88 26.46
C HIS A 141 -3.62 -12.12 27.17
N LYS A 142 -3.26 -11.15 28.03
CA LYS A 142 -4.21 -10.24 28.73
C LYS A 142 -5.23 -10.92 29.65
N GLY A 143 -4.94 -12.15 30.09
CA GLY A 143 -5.79 -12.89 31.03
C GLY A 143 -7.18 -13.24 30.50
N LYS A 144 -7.35 -13.32 29.17
CA LYS A 144 -8.57 -13.88 28.56
C LYS A 144 -8.60 -15.39 28.76
N GLY A 145 -9.77 -15.95 29.06
CA GLY A 145 -9.94 -17.38 29.36
C GLY A 145 -9.34 -17.82 30.69
N VAL A 146 -9.00 -16.88 31.59
CA VAL A 146 -8.47 -17.20 32.94
C VAL A 146 -9.58 -17.12 33.97
N THR A 147 -9.79 -18.21 34.70
CA THR A 147 -10.73 -18.29 35.82
C THR A 147 -9.97 -18.63 37.10
N VAL A 148 -10.20 -17.85 38.16
CA VAL A 148 -9.58 -18.03 39.49
C VAL A 148 -10.65 -18.47 40.50
N GLY A 149 -10.24 -19.09 41.61
CA GLY A 149 -11.16 -19.47 42.68
C GLY A 149 -11.92 -20.75 42.43
N VAL A 150 -11.48 -21.60 41.49
CA VAL A 150 -12.17 -22.83 41.12
C VAL A 150 -11.97 -23.89 42.23
N ARG A 151 -13.05 -24.26 42.92
CA ARG A 151 -13.05 -25.17 44.07
C ARG A 151 -13.99 -26.37 43.93
N SER A 152 -14.83 -26.39 42.89
CA SER A 152 -15.80 -27.45 42.66
C SER A 152 -15.83 -27.88 41.19
N GLU A 153 -16.34 -29.09 40.94
CA GLU A 153 -16.50 -29.61 39.57
C GLU A 153 -17.43 -28.72 38.72
N ALA A 154 -18.47 -28.14 39.32
CA ALA A 154 -19.38 -27.24 38.62
C ALA A 154 -18.67 -25.95 38.16
N GLN A 155 -17.78 -25.41 38.99
CA GLN A 155 -16.96 -24.26 38.63
C GLN A 155 -15.89 -24.62 37.59
N PHE A 156 -15.36 -25.85 37.63
CA PHE A 156 -14.36 -26.36 36.69
C PHE A 156 -14.87 -26.36 35.25
N ASP A 157 -16.08 -26.88 35.01
CA ASP A 157 -16.60 -27.01 33.64
C ASP A 157 -16.79 -25.65 32.97
N TYR A 158 -17.33 -24.67 33.70
CA TYR A 158 -17.46 -23.30 33.23
C TYR A 158 -16.09 -22.67 32.94
N ALA A 159 -15.13 -22.84 33.84
CA ALA A 159 -13.78 -22.32 33.71
C ALA A 159 -13.01 -22.94 32.53
N TRP A 160 -13.18 -24.24 32.30
CA TRP A 160 -12.59 -24.98 31.19
C TRP A 160 -13.12 -24.49 29.85
N ASP A 161 -14.44 -24.33 29.73
CA ASP A 161 -15.07 -23.90 28.48
C ASP A 161 -14.70 -22.45 28.14
N LEU A 162 -14.56 -21.58 29.15
CA LEU A 162 -14.07 -20.22 28.97
C LEU A 162 -12.59 -20.18 28.53
N ALA A 163 -11.76 -21.07 29.06
CA ALA A 163 -10.37 -21.22 28.63
C ALA A 163 -10.26 -21.76 27.19
N LEU A 164 -11.11 -22.72 26.83
CA LEU A 164 -11.17 -23.33 25.49
C LEU A 164 -11.65 -22.34 24.42
N ALA A 165 -12.66 -21.53 24.71
CA ALA A 165 -13.20 -20.55 23.76
C ALA A 165 -12.18 -19.49 23.31
N GLU A 166 -11.17 -19.22 24.14
CA GLU A 166 -10.08 -18.28 23.84
C GLU A 166 -8.84 -18.97 23.25
N ASN A 167 -8.90 -20.30 23.07
CA ASN A 167 -7.82 -21.14 22.55
C ASN A 167 -7.97 -21.31 21.03
N ARG A 168 -7.00 -20.81 20.26
CA ARG A 168 -7.15 -20.66 18.80
C ARG A 168 -6.60 -21.81 17.95
N ASP A 169 -5.89 -22.78 18.54
CA ASP A 169 -5.13 -23.80 17.80
C ASP A 169 -5.02 -25.15 18.57
N ASP A 170 -6.10 -25.64 19.20
CA ASP A 170 -6.09 -26.89 20.01
C ASP A 170 -4.98 -26.95 21.12
N GLY A 171 -4.51 -25.79 21.59
CA GLY A 171 -3.41 -25.70 22.55
C GLY A 171 -3.79 -26.17 23.95
N ASP A 172 -2.82 -26.56 24.77
CA ASP A 172 -3.11 -27.11 26.10
C ASP A 172 -3.78 -26.11 27.07
N ILE A 173 -4.45 -26.63 28.10
CA ILE A 173 -5.03 -25.90 29.22
C ILE A 173 -4.19 -26.14 30.47
N LEU A 174 -3.93 -25.08 31.22
CA LEU A 174 -3.11 -25.06 32.42
C LEU A 174 -4.00 -24.91 33.65
N ILE A 175 -3.86 -25.84 34.60
CA ILE A 175 -4.53 -25.85 35.90
C ILE A 175 -3.47 -25.65 36.97
N GLU A 176 -3.56 -24.57 37.74
CA GLU A 176 -2.59 -24.20 38.77
C GLU A 176 -3.25 -24.11 40.14
N GLU A 177 -2.51 -24.46 41.20
CA GLU A 177 -2.91 -24.15 42.56
C GLU A 177 -2.92 -22.62 42.75
N GLN A 178 -4.02 -22.11 43.29
CA GLN A 178 -4.15 -20.70 43.57
C GLN A 178 -3.41 -20.35 44.86
N PHE A 179 -2.40 -19.47 44.74
CA PHE A 179 -1.79 -18.84 45.90
C PHE A 179 -2.81 -17.88 46.55
N SER A 180 -3.54 -18.40 47.54
CA SER A 180 -4.80 -17.82 48.02
C SER A 180 -4.61 -16.72 49.06
N GLU A 181 -3.48 -16.70 49.77
CA GLU A 181 -3.25 -15.86 50.96
C GLU A 181 -2.43 -14.59 50.65
N GLY A 182 -2.23 -14.25 49.37
CA GLY A 182 -1.31 -13.19 48.98
C GLY A 182 -1.93 -12.09 48.12
N VAL A 183 -1.28 -10.94 48.15
CA VAL A 183 -1.62 -9.75 47.36
C VAL A 183 -0.78 -9.71 46.09
N GLU A 184 -1.40 -9.36 44.97
CA GLU A 184 -0.72 -9.27 43.66
C GLU A 184 -0.07 -7.90 43.50
N ALA A 185 1.21 -7.87 43.12
CA ALA A 185 1.90 -6.66 42.70
C ALA A 185 2.65 -6.88 41.39
N ARG A 186 2.64 -5.82 40.56
CA ARG A 186 3.43 -5.72 39.35
C ARG A 186 4.73 -5.00 39.63
N PHE A 187 5.83 -5.69 39.39
CA PHE A 187 7.19 -5.17 39.43
C PHE A 187 7.58 -4.74 38.02
N LEU A 188 7.87 -3.45 37.84
CA LEU A 188 8.33 -2.93 36.57
C LEU A 188 9.86 -2.96 36.54
N VAL A 189 10.41 -3.72 35.60
CA VAL A 189 11.85 -3.89 35.39
C VAL A 189 12.24 -3.23 34.07
N VAL A 190 13.25 -2.37 34.12
CA VAL A 190 13.79 -1.65 32.96
C VAL A 190 15.29 -1.88 32.92
N GLY A 191 15.80 -2.37 31.78
CA GLY A 191 17.22 -2.67 31.62
C GLY A 191 17.78 -3.63 32.67
N GLY A 192 16.95 -4.56 33.15
CA GLY A 192 17.31 -5.52 34.19
C GLY A 192 17.26 -4.99 35.63
N LYS A 193 16.83 -3.74 35.87
CA LYS A 193 16.64 -3.17 37.21
C LYS A 193 15.17 -2.91 37.54
N CYS A 194 14.74 -3.25 38.75
CA CYS A 194 13.37 -2.97 39.17
C CYS A 194 13.22 -1.50 39.59
N ILE A 195 12.33 -0.76 38.92
CA ILE A 195 12.20 0.70 39.11
C ILE A 195 10.91 1.11 39.82
N SER A 196 9.86 0.28 39.80
CA SER A 196 8.60 0.57 40.49
C SER A 196 7.82 -0.70 40.79
N VAL A 197 7.09 -0.70 41.90
CA VAL A 197 6.17 -1.77 42.31
C VAL A 197 4.77 -1.22 42.54
N CYS A 198 3.81 -1.79 41.83
CA CYS A 198 2.41 -1.39 41.91
C CYS A 198 1.55 -2.59 42.35
N ARG A 199 0.97 -2.51 43.54
CA ARG A 199 -0.03 -3.46 44.03
C ARG A 199 -1.33 -3.29 43.25
N ARG A 200 -2.01 -4.40 42.99
CA ARG A 200 -3.32 -4.46 42.35
C ARG A 200 -4.37 -4.85 43.37
N ILE A 201 -5.37 -4.02 43.53
CA ILE A 201 -6.48 -4.23 44.46
C ILE A 201 -7.68 -4.66 43.60
N PRO A 202 -8.27 -5.84 43.86
CA PRO A 202 -9.47 -6.26 43.13
C PRO A 202 -10.61 -5.22 43.22
N PRO A 203 -11.53 -5.20 42.25
CA PRO A 203 -12.72 -4.36 42.31
C PRO A 203 -13.50 -4.53 43.61
N ILE A 204 -13.53 -3.48 44.43
CA ILE A 204 -14.28 -3.40 45.68
C ILE A 204 -15.05 -2.07 45.74
N VAL A 205 -16.13 -2.00 46.50
CA VAL A 205 -16.74 -0.72 46.93
C VAL A 205 -16.81 -0.67 48.46
N VAL A 206 -16.65 0.54 49.01
CA VAL A 206 -16.79 0.80 50.45
C VAL A 206 -18.18 1.36 50.67
N ALA A 207 -18.97 0.72 51.53
CA ALA A 207 -20.30 1.19 51.85
C ALA A 207 -20.26 2.46 52.70
N ASP A 208 -21.14 3.41 52.40
CA ASP A 208 -21.29 4.69 53.10
C ASP A 208 -22.53 4.70 54.03
N GLY A 209 -23.32 3.62 54.03
CA GLY A 209 -24.59 3.49 54.74
C GLY A 209 -25.74 4.30 54.16
N ARG A 210 -25.59 4.88 52.97
CA ARG A 210 -26.61 5.73 52.34
C ARG A 210 -26.94 5.30 50.92
N GLN A 211 -25.95 4.83 50.17
CA GLN A 211 -26.06 4.45 48.76
C GLN A 211 -26.18 2.94 48.61
N THR A 212 -26.89 2.51 47.56
CA THR A 212 -26.93 1.10 47.18
C THR A 212 -25.57 0.64 46.65
N ILE A 213 -25.29 -0.66 46.70
CA ILE A 213 -24.06 -1.22 46.09
C ILE A 213 -23.94 -0.82 44.62
N GLU A 214 -25.03 -0.85 43.86
CA GLU A 214 -25.06 -0.38 42.48
C GLU A 214 -24.67 1.10 42.35
N ALA A 215 -25.20 1.98 43.21
CA ALA A 215 -24.88 3.39 43.21
C ALA A 215 -23.41 3.66 43.60
N LEU A 216 -22.87 2.90 44.55
CA LEU A 216 -21.45 2.97 44.94
C LEU A 216 -20.53 2.51 43.81
N ILE A 217 -20.93 1.50 43.04
CA ILE A 217 -20.19 1.06 41.85
C ILE A 217 -20.22 2.14 40.77
N GLU A 218 -21.36 2.80 40.54
CA GLU A 218 -21.47 3.87 39.56
C GLU A 218 -20.68 5.12 39.97
N GLU A 219 -20.69 5.48 41.25
CA GLU A 219 -19.86 6.55 41.80
C GLU A 219 -18.36 6.24 41.61
N LYS A 220 -17.92 5.04 42.01
CA LYS A 220 -16.54 4.61 41.80
C LYS A 220 -16.16 4.57 40.31
N ASN A 221 -17.09 4.19 39.43
CA ASN A 221 -16.89 4.26 37.99
C ASN A 221 -16.80 5.70 37.48
N ALA A 222 -17.56 6.63 38.06
CA ALA A 222 -17.46 8.06 37.76
C ALA A 222 -16.10 8.63 38.17
N GLU A 223 -15.58 8.26 39.34
CA GLU A 223 -14.23 8.62 39.76
C GLU A 223 -13.16 8.05 38.82
N LYS A 224 -13.30 6.77 38.44
CA LYS A 224 -12.41 6.12 37.46
C LYS A 224 -12.42 6.80 36.09
N ARG A 225 -13.52 7.49 35.70
CA ARG A 225 -13.58 8.29 34.47
C ARG A 225 -12.66 9.51 34.53
N MET A 226 -12.39 10.04 35.72
CA MET A 226 -11.54 11.21 35.91
C MET A 226 -10.04 10.89 35.91
N SER A 227 -9.66 9.64 36.20
CA SER A 227 -8.26 9.21 36.19
C SER A 227 -7.75 8.89 34.78
N PRO A 228 -6.63 9.50 34.30
CA PRO A 228 -6.09 9.32 32.94
C PRO A 228 -5.85 7.86 32.53
N GLY A 229 -5.43 7.01 33.49
CA GLY A 229 -5.12 5.60 33.26
C GLY A 229 -6.32 4.64 33.36
N GLN A 230 -7.44 5.10 33.91
CA GLN A 230 -8.56 4.25 34.31
C GLN A 230 -9.87 4.55 33.57
N THR A 231 -9.91 5.60 32.73
CA THR A 231 -11.09 6.07 31.97
C THR A 231 -11.72 5.04 31.02
N ILE A 232 -11.02 3.94 30.70
CA ILE A 232 -11.47 2.86 29.79
C ILE A 232 -11.68 1.51 30.52
N ARG A 233 -11.53 1.47 31.84
CA ARG A 233 -11.41 0.25 32.67
C ARG A 233 -12.40 0.25 33.83
N GLN A 234 -13.66 0.56 33.54
CA GLN A 234 -14.75 0.60 34.52
C GLN A 234 -15.13 -0.81 35.00
N ILE A 235 -15.65 -0.89 36.22
CA ILE A 235 -16.28 -2.08 36.77
C ILE A 235 -17.58 -2.32 35.99
N LYS A 236 -17.71 -3.48 35.36
CA LYS A 236 -18.89 -3.87 34.58
C LYS A 236 -19.59 -5.04 35.26
N LEU A 237 -20.86 -4.88 35.59
CA LEU A 237 -21.67 -5.95 36.15
C LEU A 237 -22.06 -6.95 35.05
N ASP A 238 -21.70 -8.21 35.27
CA ASP A 238 -22.17 -9.37 34.54
C ASP A 238 -22.71 -10.40 35.53
N GLN A 239 -23.28 -11.50 35.02
CA GLN A 239 -23.91 -12.52 35.86
C GLN A 239 -22.97 -13.06 36.94
N TYR A 240 -21.68 -13.26 36.61
CA TYR A 240 -20.66 -13.72 37.54
C TYR A 240 -20.45 -12.74 38.71
N ARG A 241 -20.28 -11.44 38.43
CA ARG A 241 -20.06 -10.43 39.48
C ARG A 241 -21.30 -10.21 40.34
N ILE A 242 -22.49 -10.35 39.75
CA ILE A 242 -23.76 -10.29 40.50
C ILE A 242 -23.88 -11.47 41.46
N GLU A 243 -23.52 -12.67 41.02
CA GLU A 243 -23.49 -13.86 41.88
C GLU A 243 -22.47 -13.71 43.00
N LEU A 244 -21.30 -13.14 42.73
CA LEU A 244 -20.29 -12.88 43.77
C LEU A 244 -20.76 -11.91 44.87
N ILE A 245 -21.54 -10.89 44.50
CA ILE A 245 -22.15 -9.97 45.47
C ILE A 245 -23.21 -10.71 46.31
N ARG A 246 -24.01 -11.59 45.69
CA ARG A 246 -25.00 -12.44 46.38
C ARG A 246 -24.37 -13.43 47.35
N GLU A 247 -23.24 -14.03 47.00
CA GLU A 247 -22.49 -14.94 47.89
C GLU A 247 -22.01 -14.24 49.18
N GLN A 248 -21.83 -12.92 49.13
CA GLN A 248 -21.48 -12.11 50.30
C GLN A 248 -22.70 -11.70 51.14
N GLY A 249 -23.91 -12.13 50.74
CA GLY A 249 -25.16 -11.86 51.45
C GLY A 249 -25.84 -10.56 51.04
N TYR A 250 -25.47 -9.98 49.89
CA TYR A 250 -26.01 -8.69 49.41
C TYR A 250 -26.73 -8.82 48.05
N ALA A 251 -27.77 -8.03 47.85
CA ALA A 251 -28.33 -7.70 46.54
C ALA A 251 -27.77 -6.34 46.04
N LEU A 252 -27.81 -6.11 44.73
CA LEU A 252 -27.28 -4.87 44.13
C LEU A 252 -27.92 -3.58 44.69
N TYR A 253 -29.19 -3.65 45.09
CA TYR A 253 -29.96 -2.54 45.62
C TYR A 253 -29.91 -2.45 47.15
N ASP A 254 -29.15 -3.30 47.83
CA ASP A 254 -28.95 -3.20 49.27
C ASP A 254 -28.04 -2.02 49.60
N ILE A 255 -28.29 -1.39 50.76
CA ILE A 255 -27.48 -0.31 51.35
C ILE A 255 -26.72 -0.93 52.53
N PRO A 256 -25.44 -1.31 52.37
CA PRO A 256 -24.68 -1.95 53.45
C PRO A 256 -24.29 -0.95 54.54
N GLU A 257 -23.99 -1.44 55.74
CA GLU A 257 -23.50 -0.61 56.86
C GLU A 257 -22.23 0.19 56.46
N PRO A 258 -22.09 1.45 56.91
CA PRO A 258 -20.91 2.26 56.65
C PRO A 258 -19.60 1.51 56.98
N GLY A 259 -18.60 1.62 56.10
CA GLY A 259 -17.29 0.98 56.23
C GLY A 259 -17.22 -0.49 55.80
N ARG A 260 -18.34 -1.11 55.38
CA ARG A 260 -18.31 -2.47 54.83
C ARG A 260 -17.73 -2.50 53.42
N HIS A 261 -16.77 -3.39 53.19
CA HIS A 261 -16.22 -3.66 51.86
C HIS A 261 -17.05 -4.72 51.13
N VAL A 262 -17.53 -4.40 49.93
CA VAL A 262 -18.22 -5.33 49.05
C VAL A 262 -17.30 -5.68 47.88
N LEU A 263 -16.90 -6.96 47.78
CA LEU A 263 -16.05 -7.45 46.71
C LEU A 263 -16.87 -7.65 45.42
N ILE A 264 -16.39 -7.11 44.31
CA ILE A 264 -17.09 -7.14 43.03
C ILE A 264 -16.44 -8.13 42.05
N ASP A 265 -15.14 -8.41 42.19
CA ASP A 265 -14.42 -9.42 41.39
C ASP A 265 -13.19 -9.90 42.18
N TYR A 266 -12.85 -11.19 42.11
CA TYR A 266 -11.61 -11.71 42.69
C TYR A 266 -10.36 -11.34 41.88
N LYS A 267 -10.52 -11.04 40.59
CA LYS A 267 -9.41 -10.75 39.69
C LYS A 267 -8.96 -9.30 39.84
N ALA A 268 -7.72 -9.11 40.28
CA ALA A 268 -7.03 -7.83 40.37
C ALA A 268 -6.54 -7.31 38.99
N GLY A 269 -7.37 -7.45 37.96
CA GLY A 269 -7.03 -7.12 36.59
C GLY A 269 -7.45 -5.71 36.19
N ALA A 270 -6.64 -5.06 35.37
CA ALA A 270 -7.02 -3.75 34.85
C ALA A 270 -8.31 -3.80 33.98
N SER A 271 -8.62 -4.94 33.36
CA SER A 271 -9.85 -5.14 32.58
C SER A 271 -11.11 -5.33 33.42
N THR A 272 -10.97 -5.68 34.71
CA THR A 272 -12.09 -5.90 35.65
C THR A 272 -12.38 -4.65 36.48
N GLY A 273 -11.57 -3.60 36.32
CA GLY A 273 -11.70 -2.35 37.06
C GLY A 273 -10.94 -2.31 38.38
N ALA A 274 -9.93 -3.16 38.54
CA ALA A 274 -9.04 -3.17 39.69
C ALA A 274 -8.44 -1.78 39.98
N ASP A 275 -8.25 -1.47 41.25
CA ASP A 275 -7.51 -0.31 41.71
C ASP A 275 -6.01 -0.63 41.78
N THR A 276 -5.19 0.42 41.77
CA THR A 276 -3.74 0.32 41.86
C THR A 276 -3.20 1.13 43.04
N LEU A 277 -2.24 0.57 43.75
CA LEU A 277 -1.52 1.23 44.85
C LEU A 277 -0.02 1.15 44.58
N GLU A 278 0.64 2.30 44.51
CA GLU A 278 2.12 2.35 44.41
C GLU A 278 2.72 2.03 45.78
N ILE A 279 3.58 1.02 45.86
CA ILE A 279 4.14 0.52 47.12
C ILE A 279 5.67 0.43 47.10
N SER A 280 6.36 1.00 46.11
CA SER A 280 7.78 0.75 45.89
C SER A 280 8.65 0.87 47.14
N ASP A 281 8.41 1.90 47.94
CA ASP A 281 9.22 2.22 49.12
C ASP A 281 8.89 1.34 50.33
N LEU A 282 7.81 0.57 50.25
CA LEU A 282 7.33 -0.36 51.26
C LEU A 282 7.76 -1.81 50.96
N VAL A 283 8.28 -2.08 49.77
CA VAL A 283 8.66 -3.45 49.37
C VAL A 283 10.05 -3.80 49.88
N HIS A 284 10.15 -4.97 50.52
CA HIS A 284 11.42 -5.52 50.95
C HIS A 284 12.38 -5.71 49.75
N PRO A 285 13.66 -5.28 49.84
CA PRO A 285 14.60 -5.27 48.71
C PRO A 285 14.79 -6.63 48.00
N ASP A 286 14.57 -7.74 48.70
CA ASP A 286 14.68 -9.08 48.10
C ASP A 286 13.66 -9.36 47.00
N TYR A 287 12.46 -8.78 47.04
CA TYR A 287 11.53 -8.90 45.92
C TYR A 287 12.01 -8.16 44.68
N LEU A 288 12.70 -7.03 44.86
CA LEU A 288 13.32 -6.30 43.75
C LEU A 288 14.38 -7.19 43.09
N ARG A 289 15.24 -7.85 43.88
CA ARG A 289 16.24 -8.80 43.40
C ARG A 289 15.61 -10.00 42.68
N ILE A 290 14.46 -10.50 43.16
CA ILE A 290 13.71 -11.55 42.49
C ILE A 290 13.22 -11.07 41.12
N ALA A 291 12.60 -9.89 41.04
CA ALA A 291 12.12 -9.33 39.77
C ALA A 291 13.28 -9.10 38.77
N GLU A 292 14.43 -8.63 39.24
CA GLU A 292 15.64 -8.49 38.43
C GLU A 292 16.21 -9.84 37.98
N LYS A 293 16.13 -10.88 38.84
CA LYS A 293 16.50 -12.25 38.47
C LYS A 293 15.57 -12.80 37.39
N VAL A 294 14.25 -12.59 37.52
CA VAL A 294 13.27 -12.94 36.48
C VAL A 294 13.61 -12.26 35.15
N ALA A 295 14.02 -10.98 35.17
CA ALA A 295 14.41 -10.28 33.96
C ALA A 295 15.69 -10.84 33.30
N ARG A 296 16.63 -11.39 34.09
CA ARG A 296 17.79 -12.13 33.55
C ARG A 296 17.38 -13.45 32.90
N VAL A 297 16.44 -14.20 33.50
CA VAL A 297 15.88 -15.42 32.87
C VAL A 297 15.16 -15.10 31.57
N ALA A 298 14.46 -13.97 31.54
CA ALA A 298 13.88 -13.40 30.33
C ALA A 298 14.92 -12.78 29.37
N ARG A 299 16.21 -13.06 29.57
CA ARG A 299 17.34 -12.60 28.76
C ARG A 299 17.32 -11.08 28.47
N THR A 300 17.01 -10.30 29.51
CA THR A 300 17.09 -8.84 29.52
C THR A 300 16.18 -8.12 28.52
N VAL A 301 14.90 -8.52 28.44
CA VAL A 301 13.88 -7.70 27.76
C VAL A 301 13.93 -6.25 28.30
N PRO A 302 14.03 -5.24 27.42
CA PRO A 302 14.23 -3.84 27.81
C PRO A 302 13.25 -3.28 28.84
N VAL A 303 11.98 -3.62 28.70
CA VAL A 303 10.90 -3.22 29.61
C VAL A 303 10.04 -4.45 29.88
N LEU A 304 10.05 -4.90 31.13
CA LEU A 304 9.39 -6.13 31.56
C LEU A 304 8.51 -5.85 32.79
N GLY A 305 7.26 -6.30 32.76
CA GLY A 305 6.42 -6.32 33.96
C GLY A 305 6.37 -7.73 34.53
N VAL A 306 6.82 -7.91 35.76
CA VAL A 306 6.80 -9.18 36.49
C VAL A 306 5.66 -9.15 37.50
N ASP A 307 4.72 -10.08 37.39
CA ASP A 307 3.59 -10.16 38.32
C ASP A 307 3.93 -11.17 39.42
N ILE A 308 3.98 -10.70 40.68
CA ILE A 308 4.33 -11.49 41.86
C ILE A 308 3.16 -11.44 42.84
N ILE A 309 2.83 -12.58 43.46
CA ILE A 309 1.95 -12.62 44.62
C ILE A 309 2.78 -12.90 45.86
N SER A 310 2.51 -12.18 46.95
CA SER A 310 3.06 -12.47 48.28
C SER A 310 2.10 -12.06 49.39
N ARG A 311 2.18 -12.70 50.56
CA ARG A 311 1.34 -12.36 51.73
C ARG A 311 1.60 -10.94 52.24
N ASP A 312 2.86 -10.56 52.28
CA ASP A 312 3.31 -9.28 52.82
C ASP A 312 4.60 -8.86 52.10
N PHE A 313 4.53 -7.81 51.29
CA PHE A 313 5.67 -7.31 50.54
C PHE A 313 6.68 -6.55 51.40
N ALA A 314 6.32 -6.10 52.61
CA ALA A 314 7.22 -5.38 53.50
C ALA A 314 8.19 -6.31 54.26
N LYS A 315 7.84 -7.59 54.37
CA LYS A 315 8.68 -8.64 54.97
C LYS A 315 9.48 -9.40 53.92
N PRO A 316 10.59 -10.07 54.28
CA PRO A 316 11.37 -10.86 53.33
C PRO A 316 10.54 -11.98 52.64
N PRO A 317 10.80 -12.31 51.37
CA PRO A 317 10.07 -13.35 50.61
C PRO A 317 10.07 -14.73 51.26
N VAL A 318 11.13 -15.06 52.01
CA VAL A 318 11.25 -16.33 52.75
C VAL A 318 10.26 -16.39 53.91
N ALA A 319 9.97 -15.26 54.55
CA ALA A 319 9.05 -15.18 55.69
C ALA A 319 7.59 -15.04 55.24
N SER A 320 7.33 -14.28 54.17
CA SER A 320 5.98 -14.05 53.66
C SER A 320 5.48 -15.16 52.74
N GLY A 321 6.37 -15.87 52.05
CA GLY A 321 6.04 -16.73 50.92
C GLY A 321 5.67 -15.92 49.68
N TYR A 322 6.12 -16.35 48.51
CA TYR A 322 5.85 -15.67 47.23
C TYR A 322 5.77 -16.63 46.06
N VAL A 323 5.11 -16.20 44.99
CA VAL A 323 5.12 -16.87 43.67
C VAL A 323 5.18 -15.84 42.55
N VAL A 324 5.96 -16.13 41.51
CA VAL A 324 5.95 -15.38 40.24
C VAL A 324 4.91 -15.99 39.32
N LEU A 325 3.94 -15.18 38.89
CA LEU A 325 2.82 -15.62 38.06
C LEU A 325 3.16 -15.65 36.57
N GLU A 326 3.62 -14.51 36.06
CA GLU A 326 3.96 -14.30 34.65
C GLU A 326 4.88 -13.06 34.50
N ALA A 327 5.51 -12.94 33.32
CA ALA A 327 6.26 -11.77 32.92
C ALA A 327 5.80 -11.27 31.54
N ASN A 328 5.69 -9.94 31.38
CA ASN A 328 5.03 -9.29 30.26
C ASN A 328 5.95 -8.28 29.56
N ILE A 329 6.16 -8.43 28.25
CA ILE A 329 7.08 -7.62 27.40
C ILE A 329 6.56 -6.23 26.99
N ALA A 330 5.31 -5.93 27.32
CA ALA A 330 4.64 -4.65 27.06
C ALA A 330 3.76 -4.27 28.26
N PRO A 331 4.36 -4.09 29.45
CA PRO A 331 3.59 -3.89 30.67
C PRO A 331 2.79 -2.59 30.63
N GLY A 332 1.62 -2.59 31.27
CA GLY A 332 0.85 -1.38 31.51
C GLY A 332 1.61 -0.42 32.44
N LEU A 333 1.85 0.81 32.01
CA LEU A 333 2.60 1.81 32.77
C LEU A 333 1.69 2.71 33.62
N SER A 334 0.45 2.90 33.18
CA SER A 334 -0.51 3.81 33.81
C SER A 334 -0.77 3.53 35.29
N GLY A 335 -0.70 2.27 35.73
CA GLY A 335 -0.88 1.92 37.15
C GLY A 335 0.25 2.41 38.05
N HIS A 336 1.44 2.62 37.50
CA HIS A 336 2.62 3.15 38.20
C HIS A 336 2.64 4.70 38.14
N CYS A 337 2.32 5.28 36.99
CA CYS A 337 2.29 6.75 36.81
C CYS A 337 1.07 7.40 37.47
N TYR A 338 -0.07 6.71 37.50
CA TYR A 338 -1.36 7.23 37.99
C TYR A 338 -2.06 6.18 38.85
N PRO A 339 -1.52 5.84 40.03
CA PRO A 339 -2.14 4.85 40.89
C PRO A 339 -3.45 5.39 41.50
N SER A 340 -4.41 4.51 41.78
CA SER A 340 -5.63 4.87 42.53
C SER A 340 -5.29 5.45 43.91
N TYR A 341 -4.26 4.87 44.55
CA TYR A 341 -3.79 5.22 45.88
C TYR A 341 -2.26 5.28 45.93
N GLY A 342 -1.71 6.02 46.90
CA GLY A 342 -0.26 6.18 47.04
C GLY A 342 0.34 7.17 46.04
N LYS A 343 1.65 7.41 46.18
CA LYS A 343 2.34 8.48 45.45
C LYS A 343 2.66 8.05 44.01
N PRO A 344 2.29 8.85 42.99
CA PRO A 344 2.73 8.64 41.61
C PRO A 344 4.24 8.47 41.48
N LYS A 345 4.69 7.52 40.66
CA LYS A 345 6.11 7.29 40.39
C LYS A 345 6.44 7.50 38.91
N ASP A 346 7.50 8.26 38.65
CA ASP A 346 8.00 8.46 37.29
C ASP A 346 8.75 7.20 36.83
N VAL A 347 8.09 6.42 35.98
CA VAL A 347 8.65 5.24 35.33
C VAL A 347 8.99 5.47 33.87
N ILE A 348 8.66 6.64 33.32
CA ILE A 348 8.83 6.95 31.90
C ILE A 348 10.26 7.40 31.63
N THR A 349 10.78 8.30 32.47
CA THR A 349 12.16 8.79 32.42
C THR A 349 13.17 7.62 32.37
N PRO A 350 13.14 6.63 33.29
CA PRO A 350 14.06 5.49 33.24
C PRO A 350 13.95 4.61 31.98
N ILE A 351 12.74 4.46 31.42
CA ILE A 351 12.52 3.71 30.17
C ILE A 351 13.23 4.40 29.01
N VAL A 352 13.07 5.73 28.92
CA VAL A 352 13.71 6.54 27.88
C VAL A 352 15.22 6.56 28.06
N ASP A 353 15.72 6.72 29.29
CA ASP A 353 17.16 6.64 29.60
C ASP A 353 17.78 5.33 29.14
N TYR A 354 17.16 4.20 29.50
CA TYR A 354 17.65 2.89 29.09
C TYR A 354 17.63 2.75 27.56
N ALA A 355 16.54 3.14 26.91
CA ALA A 355 16.42 3.00 25.46
C ALA A 355 17.46 3.86 24.72
N LEU A 356 17.72 5.09 25.18
CA LEU A 356 18.78 5.95 24.63
C LEU A 356 20.17 5.33 24.82
N SER A 357 20.42 4.66 25.95
CA SER A 357 21.70 3.97 26.21
C SER A 357 22.00 2.84 25.22
N LEU A 358 20.98 2.28 24.56
CA LEU A 358 21.13 1.25 23.52
C LEU A 358 21.47 1.84 22.14
N THR A 359 21.61 3.15 22.03
CA THR A 359 21.80 3.85 20.77
C THR A 359 22.93 4.84 20.82
N SER A 360 23.44 5.21 19.66
CA SER A 360 24.33 6.36 19.52
C SER A 360 23.61 7.46 18.72
N PRO A 361 23.79 8.75 19.08
CA PRO A 361 23.25 9.85 18.29
C PRO A 361 23.85 9.82 16.88
N ARG A 362 23.03 10.00 15.85
CA ARG A 362 23.53 10.57 14.59
C ARG A 362 23.69 12.07 14.85
N ARG A 363 24.87 12.65 14.56
CA ARG A 363 25.26 14.08 14.74
C ARG A 363 24.10 15.01 15.15
N GLU A 364 24.25 15.62 16.33
CA GLU A 364 23.36 16.57 17.03
C GLU A 364 22.15 17.09 16.22
N LEU A 365 21.00 16.43 16.39
CA LEU A 365 19.66 16.98 16.14
C LEU A 365 19.04 17.32 17.50
N GLN A 366 19.38 18.48 18.06
CA GLN A 366 18.60 19.13 19.11
C GLN A 366 18.00 20.40 18.53
N MET A 367 16.67 20.55 18.59
CA MET A 367 16.00 21.78 18.14
C MET A 367 15.72 22.75 19.31
N PRO A 368 15.76 24.07 19.08
CA PRO A 368 15.23 25.07 20.01
C PRO A 368 13.69 25.06 20.02
N SER A 369 13.12 25.68 21.06
CA SER A 369 11.68 25.70 21.41
C SER A 369 10.75 26.03 20.24
N CYS A 370 9.84 25.12 19.89
CA CYS A 370 8.82 25.31 18.85
C CYS A 370 7.47 25.78 19.41
N ARG A 371 6.80 26.63 18.63
CA ARG A 371 5.45 27.21 18.83
C ARG A 371 4.44 26.53 17.89
N MET A 372 3.20 26.40 18.31
CA MET A 372 2.10 25.78 17.55
C MET A 372 1.75 26.52 16.25
N ILE A 373 1.59 25.77 15.15
CA ILE A 373 0.95 26.23 13.90
C ILE A 373 -0.41 25.55 13.84
N GLU A 374 -1.48 26.30 14.09
CA GLU A 374 -2.84 25.84 13.78
C GLU A 374 -3.11 26.07 12.30
N THR A 375 -3.42 25.00 11.57
CA THR A 375 -4.12 25.13 10.28
C THR A 375 -5.12 23.99 10.20
N PRO A 376 -6.42 24.27 9.97
CA PRO A 376 -7.39 23.22 9.73
C PRO A 376 -7.08 22.61 8.36
N LEU A 377 -6.53 21.40 8.35
CA LEU A 377 -6.45 20.61 7.12
C LEU A 377 -7.87 20.14 6.78
N ALA A 378 -8.53 20.88 5.90
CA ALA A 378 -9.63 20.33 5.13
C ALA A 378 -9.12 19.13 4.30
N PRO A 379 -9.96 18.12 4.02
CA PRO A 379 -9.53 16.84 3.44
C PRO A 379 -8.95 16.89 1.99
N ASP A 380 -8.73 18.09 1.42
CA ASP A 380 -8.66 18.31 -0.02
C ASP A 380 -7.55 19.31 -0.45
N HIS A 381 -6.37 19.32 0.20
CA HIS A 381 -5.22 20.10 -0.30
C HIS A 381 -3.84 19.45 -0.05
N PRO A 382 -3.08 19.04 -1.08
CA PRO A 382 -1.74 18.48 -0.96
C PRO A 382 -0.65 19.54 -1.20
N VAL A 383 -0.67 20.64 -0.44
CA VAL A 383 0.46 21.60 -0.42
C VAL A 383 0.77 21.92 1.04
N GLY A 384 2.00 21.67 1.47
CA GLY A 384 2.50 22.26 2.72
C GLY A 384 3.24 21.36 3.70
N PHE A 385 4.02 20.37 3.24
CA PHE A 385 4.99 19.72 4.13
C PHE A 385 6.43 20.27 3.99
N ASP A 386 6.82 20.81 2.82
CA ASP A 386 8.20 21.28 2.59
C ASP A 386 8.39 22.80 2.68
N THR A 387 7.43 23.62 2.27
CA THR A 387 7.64 25.07 2.08
C THR A 387 7.55 25.89 3.38
N TYR A 388 6.76 25.44 4.36
CA TYR A 388 6.60 26.16 5.64
C TYR A 388 7.76 25.91 6.61
N TYR A 389 8.36 24.71 6.56
CA TYR A 389 9.49 24.33 7.42
C TYR A 389 10.82 24.91 6.92
N GLN A 390 11.02 24.99 5.59
CA GLN A 390 12.17 25.64 4.95
C GLN A 390 12.22 27.16 5.24
N ARG A 391 11.08 27.86 5.12
CA ARG A 391 11.00 29.31 5.44
C ARG A 391 11.17 29.62 6.93
N TRP A 392 10.82 28.70 7.81
CA TRP A 392 11.08 28.83 9.25
C TRP A 392 12.57 28.65 9.57
N LEU A 393 13.25 27.71 8.90
CA LEU A 393 14.70 27.48 9.00
C LEU A 393 15.53 28.68 8.50
N GLU A 394 15.13 29.32 7.41
CA GLU A 394 15.82 30.49 6.85
C GLU A 394 15.63 31.77 7.69
N LYS A 395 14.52 31.87 8.43
CA LYS A 395 14.17 33.05 9.25
C LYS A 395 14.80 33.04 10.65
N GLU A 396 15.08 31.86 11.22
CA GLU A 396 15.67 31.71 12.56
C GLU A 396 17.22 31.60 12.55
N THR A 397 17.84 31.19 11.44
CA THR A 397 19.29 30.85 11.41
C THR A 397 20.21 31.92 10.81
N GLY A 398 19.68 33.03 10.31
CA GLY A 398 20.45 34.24 9.95
C GLY A 398 21.76 33.96 9.20
N SER A 399 21.66 33.56 7.93
CA SER A 399 22.75 33.41 6.95
C SER A 399 24.08 32.83 7.47
N VAL A 400 24.35 31.53 7.21
CA VAL A 400 25.73 31.01 7.19
C VAL A 400 25.90 29.96 6.08
N THR A 401 27.05 30.03 5.42
CA THR A 401 27.59 29.15 4.37
C THR A 401 27.67 27.67 4.79
N PRO A 402 27.69 26.71 3.84
CA PRO A 402 27.45 25.29 4.14
C PRO A 402 28.66 24.63 4.79
N GLY A 403 28.49 24.21 6.04
CA GLY A 403 29.45 23.45 6.82
C GLY A 403 28.77 22.44 7.75
N ALA A 404 28.80 21.17 7.35
CA ALA A 404 28.68 19.96 8.17
C ALA A 404 27.37 19.68 8.98
N GLY A 405 26.30 20.47 8.88
CA GLY A 405 25.04 20.27 9.62
C GLY A 405 23.86 19.62 8.86
N GLU A 406 23.86 19.57 7.52
CA GLU A 406 22.64 19.32 6.71
C GLU A 406 22.10 17.87 6.71
N GLN A 407 22.86 16.87 7.14
CA GLN A 407 22.41 15.47 7.08
C GLN A 407 21.31 15.12 8.11
N GLY A 408 21.11 15.95 9.13
CA GLY A 408 20.08 15.71 10.15
C GLY A 408 18.67 16.10 9.71
N LEU A 409 18.51 17.29 9.13
CA LEU A 409 17.21 17.91 8.82
C LEU A 409 16.55 17.35 7.55
N HIS A 410 17.33 17.01 6.51
CA HIS A 410 16.83 16.31 5.33
C HIS A 410 16.32 14.89 5.65
N GLY A 411 16.96 14.19 6.60
CA GLY A 411 16.49 12.89 7.08
C GLY A 411 15.19 12.99 7.89
N LEU A 412 14.99 14.11 8.59
CA LEU A 412 13.79 14.40 9.37
C LEU A 412 12.60 14.74 8.47
N ALA A 413 12.80 15.61 7.48
CA ALA A 413 11.79 16.01 6.50
C ALA A 413 11.37 14.82 5.61
N ARG A 414 12.32 14.01 5.14
CA ARG A 414 12.03 12.77 4.40
C ARG A 414 11.23 11.78 5.24
N ALA A 415 11.64 11.55 6.49
CA ALA A 415 10.90 10.67 7.37
C ALA A 415 9.48 11.20 7.65
N LEU A 416 9.32 12.50 7.91
CA LEU A 416 8.01 13.12 8.12
C LEU A 416 7.09 13.05 6.90
N TYR A 417 7.65 13.29 5.72
CA TYR A 417 6.98 13.16 4.42
C TYR A 417 6.50 11.72 4.17
N ASP A 418 7.36 10.72 4.44
CA ASP A 418 7.02 9.29 4.30
C ASP A 418 5.91 8.87 5.28
N TYR A 419 5.89 9.39 6.52
CA TYR A 419 4.81 9.10 7.48
C TYR A 419 3.46 9.70 7.09
N ASN A 420 3.46 10.90 6.51
CA ASN A 420 2.23 11.58 6.08
C ASN A 420 1.63 10.90 4.83
N ARG A 421 2.47 10.40 3.91
CA ARG A 421 2.04 9.60 2.73
C ARG A 421 1.41 8.25 3.06
N GLU A 422 1.75 7.66 4.22
CA GLU A 422 1.16 6.40 4.73
C GLU A 422 -0.20 6.57 5.45
N GLY A 423 -0.82 7.77 5.40
CA GLY A 423 -2.12 8.05 6.04
C GLY A 423 -2.07 8.09 7.57
N LYS A 424 -0.91 8.43 8.16
CA LYS A 424 -0.72 8.52 9.62
C LYS A 424 -0.74 9.98 10.06
N SER A 425 -1.63 10.30 11.02
CA SER A 425 -1.68 11.63 11.64
C SER A 425 -0.42 11.90 12.48
N LEU A 426 0.29 12.98 12.18
CA LEU A 426 1.40 13.49 12.99
C LEU A 426 0.89 14.33 14.16
N VAL A 427 1.56 14.20 15.30
CA VAL A 427 1.10 14.78 16.57
C VAL A 427 2.26 15.46 17.27
N PHE A 428 2.20 16.78 17.30
CA PHE A 428 3.12 17.62 18.06
C PHE A 428 2.42 18.07 19.34
N PHE A 429 3.06 17.90 20.50
CA PHE A 429 2.57 18.42 21.77
C PHE A 429 3.38 19.66 22.14
N GLU A 430 2.68 20.78 22.36
CA GLU A 430 3.33 22.02 22.82
C GLU A 430 3.61 21.95 24.32
N ARG A 431 4.81 22.38 24.70
CA ARG A 431 5.20 22.63 26.09
C ARG A 431 4.72 24.04 26.43
N GLN A 432 3.86 24.21 27.44
CA GLN A 432 3.53 25.56 27.92
C GLN A 432 4.81 26.25 28.44
N PRO A 433 5.17 27.45 27.95
CA PRO A 433 6.15 28.29 28.60
C PRO A 433 5.47 29.07 29.73
N VAL A 434 6.13 29.09 30.88
CA VAL A 434 5.84 29.98 32.01
C VAL A 434 5.99 31.44 31.52
N ALA A 435 5.02 32.27 31.87
CA ALA A 435 4.87 33.67 31.45
C ALA A 435 6.12 34.54 31.66
N MET A 436 6.38 35.46 30.72
CA MET A 436 6.94 36.79 30.99
C MET A 436 6.46 37.81 29.95
N ASP A 437 6.27 39.03 30.44
CA ASP A 437 5.54 40.18 29.90
C ASP A 437 6.26 40.99 28.78
N ASP A 438 5.45 41.88 28.18
CA ASP A 438 5.74 43.22 27.63
C ASP A 438 5.97 43.48 26.11
N LYS A 439 4.92 44.08 25.51
CA LYS A 439 4.83 45.37 24.76
C LYS A 439 5.44 45.62 23.35
N GLU A 440 4.53 46.17 22.51
CA GLU A 440 4.67 47.25 21.50
C GLU A 440 5.07 47.00 20.01
N SER A 441 4.04 46.97 19.15
CA SER A 441 3.71 47.85 17.98
C SER A 441 4.59 48.00 16.69
N VAL A 442 3.88 47.98 15.53
CA VAL A 442 4.01 48.78 14.26
C VAL A 442 4.49 48.12 12.92
N SER A 443 3.50 47.80 12.06
CA SER A 443 3.22 48.17 10.63
C SER A 443 3.93 47.69 9.33
N TRP A 444 3.05 47.29 8.38
CA TRP A 444 2.98 47.33 6.90
C TRP A 444 3.88 46.50 5.93
N SER A 445 3.23 45.46 5.38
CA SER A 445 3.16 44.93 4.00
C SER A 445 4.41 44.78 3.11
N ARG A 446 4.67 43.53 2.70
CA ARG A 446 4.91 43.07 1.31
C ARG A 446 5.18 41.56 1.39
N GLU A 447 4.20 40.70 1.11
CA GLU A 447 4.49 39.29 0.77
C GLU A 447 3.20 38.56 0.37
N ASN A 448 2.97 38.45 -0.94
CA ASN A 448 2.10 37.45 -1.54
C ASN A 448 2.66 37.16 -2.94
N GLN A 449 3.84 36.52 -3.01
CA GLN A 449 4.46 36.11 -4.27
C GLN A 449 5.18 34.74 -4.23
N GLY A 450 5.18 34.02 -3.11
CA GLY A 450 6.05 32.85 -2.94
C GLY A 450 5.45 31.46 -3.10
N GLU A 451 4.17 31.28 -3.43
CA GLU A 451 3.49 29.96 -3.38
C GLU A 451 3.36 29.21 -4.73
N LEU A 452 3.98 29.67 -5.81
CA LEU A 452 3.76 29.13 -7.17
C LEU A 452 4.94 28.33 -7.80
N MET A 453 6.04 28.05 -7.10
CA MET A 453 7.33 27.76 -7.77
C MET A 453 7.89 26.32 -7.74
N ASP A 454 7.26 25.29 -7.15
CA ASP A 454 7.89 23.94 -7.08
C ASP A 454 7.27 22.83 -7.98
N LYS A 455 6.27 23.14 -8.83
CA LYS A 455 5.71 22.17 -9.80
C LYS A 455 6.16 22.50 -11.23
N PRO A 456 6.44 21.52 -12.11
CA PRO A 456 6.64 21.80 -13.54
C PRO A 456 5.36 22.41 -14.12
N PHE A 457 5.52 23.38 -15.03
CA PHE A 457 4.40 23.96 -15.74
C PHE A 457 3.92 22.99 -16.82
N THR A 458 2.62 22.73 -16.89
CA THR A 458 2.06 21.65 -17.71
C THR A 458 1.07 22.16 -18.75
N ILE A 459 1.24 21.73 -20.01
CA ILE A 459 0.36 22.07 -21.13
C ILE A 459 -0.17 20.78 -21.74
N THR A 460 -1.47 20.55 -21.66
CA THR A 460 -2.12 19.36 -22.24
C THR A 460 -2.78 19.72 -23.56
N PHE A 461 -2.48 18.97 -24.63
CA PHE A 461 -3.11 19.14 -25.93
C PHE A 461 -4.13 18.04 -26.19
N CYS A 462 -5.32 18.44 -26.63
CA CYS A 462 -6.41 17.54 -26.94
C CYS A 462 -6.69 17.56 -28.45
N GLY A 463 -6.94 16.38 -28.99
CA GLY A 463 -7.31 16.17 -30.38
C GLY A 463 -8.65 16.78 -30.80
N ASP A 464 -9.13 16.38 -31.97
CA ASP A 464 -10.33 16.93 -32.60
C ASP A 464 -11.54 16.80 -31.65
N THR A 465 -12.24 17.90 -31.40
CA THR A 465 -13.29 17.99 -30.39
C THR A 465 -14.55 18.68 -30.92
N SER A 466 -15.70 18.05 -30.71
CA SER A 466 -17.04 18.57 -31.00
C SER A 466 -18.07 17.83 -30.15
N LEU A 467 -19.04 18.55 -29.58
CA LEU A 467 -20.16 17.95 -28.86
C LEU A 467 -21.13 17.21 -29.79
N GLY A 468 -21.02 17.46 -31.11
CA GLY A 468 -21.64 16.67 -32.15
C GLY A 468 -23.13 16.91 -32.29
N TYR A 469 -23.63 18.12 -32.01
CA TYR A 469 -25.05 18.48 -32.19
C TYR A 469 -25.54 18.11 -33.59
N TYR A 470 -24.77 18.47 -34.61
CA TYR A 470 -25.09 18.14 -36.00
C TYR A 470 -25.16 16.63 -36.26
N TYR A 471 -24.17 15.87 -35.78
CA TYR A 471 -24.06 14.43 -36.05
C TYR A 471 -25.11 13.63 -35.28
N LEU A 472 -25.29 13.93 -33.99
CA LEU A 472 -26.21 13.22 -33.11
C LEU A 472 -27.67 13.56 -33.42
N ASP A 473 -28.01 14.80 -33.81
CA ASP A 473 -29.39 15.11 -34.22
C ASP A 473 -29.79 14.37 -35.50
N LYS A 474 -28.91 14.34 -36.51
CA LYS A 474 -29.14 13.58 -37.75
C LYS A 474 -29.28 12.07 -37.53
N SER A 475 -28.73 11.56 -36.45
CA SER A 475 -28.70 10.13 -36.14
C SER A 475 -29.41 9.77 -34.83
N LYS A 476 -30.28 10.65 -34.33
CA LYS A 476 -30.96 10.51 -33.03
C LYS A 476 -31.79 9.25 -32.87
N SER A 477 -32.34 8.70 -33.95
CA SER A 477 -33.05 7.42 -33.92
C SER A 477 -32.12 6.23 -33.64
N LYS A 478 -30.84 6.33 -34.06
CA LYS A 478 -29.84 5.29 -33.88
C LYS A 478 -29.02 5.46 -32.59
N TYR A 479 -28.80 6.70 -32.16
CA TYR A 479 -28.00 7.04 -30.99
C TYR A 479 -28.80 7.86 -29.97
N ALA A 480 -30.01 7.40 -29.65
CA ALA A 480 -30.95 8.10 -28.78
C ALA A 480 -30.38 8.39 -27.38
N GLU A 481 -29.59 7.46 -26.83
CA GLU A 481 -28.94 7.64 -25.52
C GLU A 481 -27.87 8.75 -25.55
N ALA A 482 -26.99 8.73 -26.55
CA ALA A 482 -25.98 9.79 -26.71
C ALA A 482 -26.63 11.15 -26.97
N TYR A 483 -27.67 11.20 -27.80
CA TYR A 483 -28.43 12.44 -28.01
C TYR A 483 -29.11 12.93 -26.71
N ALA A 484 -29.66 12.03 -25.90
CA ALA A 484 -30.24 12.39 -24.60
C ALA A 484 -29.19 12.90 -23.60
N ARG A 485 -27.99 12.31 -23.57
CA ARG A 485 -26.84 12.81 -22.79
C ARG A 485 -26.45 14.21 -23.23
N LEU A 486 -26.37 14.47 -24.52
CA LEU A 486 -26.08 15.81 -25.05
C LEU A 486 -27.08 16.87 -24.56
N GLN A 487 -28.34 16.52 -24.33
CA GLN A 487 -29.35 17.47 -23.83
C GLN A 487 -29.33 17.61 -22.30
N LYS A 488 -29.03 16.54 -21.56
CA LYS A 488 -29.17 16.50 -20.09
C LYS A 488 -27.88 16.69 -19.34
N ASP A 489 -26.80 16.06 -19.81
CA ASP A 489 -25.49 16.03 -19.18
C ASP A 489 -24.38 15.94 -20.25
N PRO A 490 -24.09 17.04 -20.95
CA PRO A 490 -23.01 17.09 -21.94
C PRO A 490 -21.63 16.76 -21.36
N MET A 491 -21.39 17.07 -20.08
CA MET A 491 -20.11 16.78 -19.42
C MET A 491 -19.83 15.28 -19.33
N SER A 492 -20.87 14.44 -19.35
CA SER A 492 -20.73 12.98 -19.37
C SER A 492 -19.83 12.44 -20.49
N PHE A 493 -19.73 13.13 -21.65
CA PHE A 493 -18.83 12.72 -22.74
C PHE A 493 -17.35 12.79 -22.38
N PHE A 494 -16.99 13.62 -21.41
CA PHE A 494 -15.61 13.85 -20.97
C PHE A 494 -15.26 13.11 -19.68
N SER A 495 -16.23 12.44 -19.06
CA SER A 495 -16.05 11.80 -17.74
C SER A 495 -14.85 10.86 -17.66
N GLY A 496 -14.60 10.06 -18.70
CA GLY A 496 -13.47 9.12 -18.75
C GLY A 496 -12.11 9.79 -18.94
N VAL A 497 -12.06 10.99 -19.54
CA VAL A 497 -10.82 11.72 -19.84
C VAL A 497 -10.54 12.88 -18.89
N ARG A 498 -11.50 13.27 -18.05
CA ARG A 498 -11.30 14.34 -17.04
C ARG A 498 -10.09 14.09 -16.14
N PRO A 499 -9.82 12.88 -15.62
CA PRO A 499 -8.60 12.63 -14.83
C PRO A 499 -7.30 12.85 -15.61
N VAL A 500 -7.32 12.69 -16.94
CA VAL A 500 -6.17 12.94 -17.82
C VAL A 500 -5.91 14.43 -18.00
N LEU A 501 -6.88 15.30 -17.71
CA LEU A 501 -6.72 16.76 -17.80
C LEU A 501 -6.34 17.40 -16.47
N GLU A 502 -6.63 16.74 -15.34
CA GLU A 502 -6.37 17.26 -14.00
C GLU A 502 -4.88 17.60 -13.78
N GLY A 503 -4.65 18.70 -13.07
CA GLY A 503 -3.30 19.22 -12.78
C GLY A 503 -2.64 20.00 -13.93
N SER A 504 -3.26 20.08 -15.12
CA SER A 504 -2.75 20.89 -16.23
C SER A 504 -2.86 22.39 -15.92
N ASP A 505 -1.82 23.16 -16.23
CA ASP A 505 -1.84 24.64 -16.12
C ASP A 505 -2.51 25.27 -17.35
N GLU A 506 -2.31 24.67 -18.52
CA GLU A 506 -2.95 25.05 -19.78
C GLU A 506 -3.56 23.81 -20.44
N ILE A 507 -4.75 23.95 -21.02
CA ILE A 507 -5.42 22.90 -21.79
C ILE A 507 -5.80 23.49 -23.14
N ILE A 508 -5.21 22.94 -24.21
CA ILE A 508 -5.38 23.41 -25.58
C ILE A 508 -6.16 22.36 -26.37
N VAL A 509 -7.32 22.73 -26.90
CA VAL A 509 -8.21 21.80 -27.60
C VAL A 509 -8.35 22.15 -29.08
N ASN A 510 -8.27 21.17 -29.99
CA ASN A 510 -8.69 21.38 -31.36
C ASN A 510 -10.22 21.40 -31.47
N LEU A 511 -10.80 22.61 -31.42
CA LEU A 511 -12.24 22.81 -31.53
C LEU A 511 -12.65 22.76 -33.01
N GLU A 512 -13.16 21.60 -33.42
CA GLU A 512 -13.45 21.28 -34.81
C GLU A 512 -14.95 21.39 -35.11
N THR A 513 -15.51 22.57 -34.83
CA THR A 513 -16.93 22.91 -35.01
C THR A 513 -17.11 24.43 -35.05
N VAL A 514 -18.24 24.92 -35.59
CA VAL A 514 -18.65 26.33 -35.47
C VAL A 514 -19.59 26.48 -34.27
N LEU A 515 -19.45 27.56 -33.50
CA LEU A 515 -20.36 27.90 -32.41
C LEU A 515 -21.30 29.02 -32.84
N SER A 516 -22.59 28.72 -32.99
CA SER A 516 -23.60 29.70 -33.38
C SER A 516 -25.01 29.18 -33.09
N HIS A 517 -25.87 30.02 -32.49
CA HIS A 517 -27.31 29.72 -32.37
C HIS A 517 -28.03 29.75 -33.73
N GLU A 518 -27.58 30.62 -34.64
CA GLU A 518 -28.20 30.82 -35.95
C GLU A 518 -27.16 30.71 -37.07
N PRO A 519 -26.64 29.50 -37.37
CA PRO A 519 -25.52 29.35 -38.29
C PRO A 519 -25.84 29.74 -39.74
N GLY A 520 -27.12 29.73 -40.13
CA GLY A 520 -27.55 30.01 -41.50
C GLY A 520 -27.23 28.87 -42.46
N GLN A 521 -27.06 29.18 -43.75
CA GLN A 521 -26.68 28.20 -44.76
C GLN A 521 -25.17 27.97 -44.74
N PRO A 522 -24.69 26.72 -44.77
CA PRO A 522 -23.26 26.43 -44.89
C PRO A 522 -22.73 26.87 -46.25
N ILE A 523 -21.41 27.02 -46.36
CA ILE A 523 -20.73 27.34 -47.62
C ILE A 523 -21.12 26.32 -48.69
N ALA A 524 -21.42 26.82 -49.89
CA ALA A 524 -21.87 26.01 -51.01
C ALA A 524 -20.88 24.88 -51.32
N GLY A 525 -21.40 23.65 -51.40
CA GLY A 525 -20.62 22.44 -51.71
C GLY A 525 -19.92 21.79 -50.51
N LYS A 526 -20.11 22.29 -49.28
CA LYS A 526 -19.61 21.64 -48.06
C LYS A 526 -20.53 20.47 -47.66
N GLU A 527 -19.98 19.25 -47.71
CA GLU A 527 -20.74 17.99 -47.53
C GLU A 527 -21.11 17.71 -46.06
N TYR A 528 -20.23 18.10 -45.13
CA TYR A 528 -20.39 17.87 -43.68
C TYR A 528 -20.14 19.18 -42.93
N PRO A 529 -21.13 20.07 -42.82
CA PRO A 529 -21.04 21.25 -41.95
C PRO A 529 -21.19 20.85 -40.47
N GLY A 530 -20.39 21.44 -39.59
CA GLY A 530 -20.44 21.24 -38.13
C GLY A 530 -20.84 22.51 -37.40
N CYS A 531 -21.90 22.45 -36.59
CA CYS A 531 -22.28 23.53 -35.68
C CYS A 531 -22.73 22.94 -34.35
N ASP A 532 -22.13 23.43 -33.26
CA ASP A 532 -22.52 23.09 -31.89
C ASP A 532 -23.18 24.29 -31.19
N ASP A 533 -23.96 24.00 -30.15
CA ASP A 533 -24.57 25.04 -29.32
C ASP A 533 -23.48 25.83 -28.57
N PRO A 534 -23.41 27.15 -28.75
CA PRO A 534 -22.36 27.97 -28.15
C PRO A 534 -22.37 27.95 -26.63
N ASP A 535 -23.54 28.12 -25.99
CA ASP A 535 -23.65 28.24 -24.53
C ASP A 535 -23.24 26.93 -23.84
N VAL A 536 -23.73 25.81 -24.38
CA VAL A 536 -23.42 24.48 -23.84
C VAL A 536 -21.94 24.15 -24.05
N THR A 537 -21.40 24.40 -25.25
CA THR A 537 -20.01 24.07 -25.56
C THR A 537 -19.04 24.90 -24.73
N LEU A 538 -19.26 26.21 -24.62
CA LEU A 538 -18.37 27.09 -23.84
C LEU A 538 -18.45 26.80 -22.35
N ARG A 539 -19.61 26.44 -21.82
CA ARG A 539 -19.74 25.96 -20.43
C ARG A 539 -18.92 24.71 -20.20
N VAL A 540 -19.01 23.72 -21.09
CA VAL A 540 -18.23 22.47 -21.02
C VAL A 540 -16.73 22.74 -21.08
N LEU A 541 -16.28 23.55 -22.04
CA LEU A 541 -14.86 23.91 -22.17
C LEU A 541 -14.34 24.61 -20.91
N LYS A 542 -15.11 25.54 -20.33
CA LYS A 542 -14.76 26.19 -19.05
C LYS A 542 -14.69 25.21 -17.88
N GLU A 543 -15.65 24.31 -17.77
CA GLU A 543 -15.68 23.32 -16.69
C GLU A 543 -14.50 22.33 -16.77
N LEU A 544 -14.02 22.05 -17.99
CA LEU A 544 -12.82 21.26 -18.23
C LEU A 544 -11.51 22.00 -17.97
N GLY A 545 -11.54 23.33 -17.77
CA GLY A 545 -10.34 24.15 -17.62
C GLY A 545 -9.62 24.47 -18.92
N VAL A 546 -10.31 24.43 -20.07
CA VAL A 546 -9.72 24.76 -21.38
C VAL A 546 -9.32 26.23 -21.41
N THR A 547 -8.05 26.48 -21.68
CA THR A 547 -7.46 27.83 -21.71
C THR A 547 -7.34 28.38 -23.12
N ALA A 548 -7.17 27.51 -24.12
CA ALA A 548 -7.12 27.90 -25.53
C ALA A 548 -7.75 26.86 -26.46
N VAL A 549 -8.19 27.32 -27.63
CA VAL A 549 -8.67 26.45 -28.70
C VAL A 549 -7.96 26.74 -30.02
N THR A 550 -7.60 25.69 -30.75
CA THR A 550 -7.09 25.80 -32.12
C THR A 550 -8.24 25.76 -33.12
N LEU A 551 -8.26 26.70 -34.05
CA LEU A 551 -9.35 26.89 -35.02
C LEU A 551 -8.91 26.75 -36.49
N ALA A 552 -7.62 26.61 -36.79
CA ALA A 552 -7.18 26.30 -38.16
C ALA A 552 -7.42 24.82 -38.49
N ASN A 553 -8.68 24.48 -38.73
CA ASN A 553 -9.17 23.17 -39.11
C ASN A 553 -10.27 23.29 -40.19
N ASN A 554 -10.77 22.16 -40.69
CA ASN A 554 -11.72 22.10 -41.80
C ASN A 554 -13.16 22.47 -41.46
N HIS A 555 -13.50 22.77 -40.22
CA HIS A 555 -14.87 23.08 -39.81
C HIS A 555 -15.08 24.54 -39.42
N THR A 556 -14.04 25.23 -38.96
CA THR A 556 -14.12 26.60 -38.42
C THR A 556 -14.77 27.63 -39.37
N MET A 557 -14.69 27.43 -40.68
CA MET A 557 -15.25 28.34 -41.69
C MET A 557 -16.52 27.80 -42.36
N ASP A 558 -17.16 26.76 -41.83
CA ASP A 558 -18.30 26.08 -42.47
C ASP A 558 -19.47 27.01 -42.82
N PHE A 559 -19.65 28.10 -42.07
CA PHE A 559 -20.71 29.10 -42.25
C PHE A 559 -20.17 30.50 -42.62
N GLY A 560 -18.92 30.56 -43.09
CA GLY A 560 -18.32 31.78 -43.61
C GLY A 560 -17.71 32.72 -42.54
N PRO A 561 -17.10 33.82 -43.01
CA PRO A 561 -16.27 34.71 -42.19
C PRO A 561 -17.05 35.44 -41.09
N ASP A 562 -18.32 35.79 -41.31
CA ASP A 562 -19.11 36.50 -40.30
C ASP A 562 -19.35 35.62 -39.05
N LYS A 563 -19.63 34.33 -39.26
CA LYS A 563 -19.80 33.36 -38.18
C LYS A 563 -18.49 33.02 -37.49
N LEU A 564 -17.39 32.97 -38.25
CA LEU A 564 -16.05 32.88 -37.67
C LEU A 564 -15.79 34.04 -36.70
N LEU A 565 -16.01 35.29 -37.13
CA LEU A 565 -15.72 36.45 -36.31
C LEU A 565 -16.60 36.50 -35.05
N ALA A 566 -17.88 36.20 -35.18
CA ALA A 566 -18.78 36.09 -34.04
C ALA A 566 -18.34 35.00 -33.06
N MET A 567 -17.93 33.83 -33.56
CA MET A 567 -17.40 32.74 -32.74
C MET A 567 -16.11 33.13 -32.02
N ILE A 568 -15.16 33.78 -32.71
CA ILE A 568 -13.90 34.24 -32.10
C ILE A 568 -14.20 35.21 -30.95
N GLN A 569 -15.06 36.20 -31.19
CA GLN A 569 -15.46 37.16 -30.16
C GLN A 569 -16.08 36.45 -28.96
N LEU A 570 -17.01 35.52 -29.22
CA LEU A 570 -17.71 34.79 -28.18
C LEU A 570 -16.76 33.92 -27.31
N ILE A 571 -15.81 33.21 -27.94
CA ILE A 571 -14.81 32.40 -27.24
C ILE A 571 -13.91 33.29 -26.36
N GLN A 572 -13.49 34.44 -26.88
CA GLN A 572 -12.64 35.40 -26.15
C GLN A 572 -13.37 36.07 -24.98
N GLU A 573 -14.66 36.41 -25.13
CA GLU A 573 -15.49 36.92 -24.03
C GLU A 573 -15.64 35.90 -22.89
N HIS A 574 -15.48 34.61 -23.21
CA HIS A 574 -15.45 33.52 -22.24
C HIS A 574 -14.06 33.29 -21.62
N GLY A 575 -13.05 34.11 -21.95
CA GLY A 575 -11.70 33.99 -21.39
C GLY A 575 -10.89 32.82 -21.95
N ILE A 576 -11.30 32.27 -23.11
CA ILE A 576 -10.58 31.22 -23.82
C ILE A 576 -9.82 31.87 -24.98
N ALA A 577 -8.54 31.55 -25.13
CA ALA A 577 -7.73 32.07 -26.23
C ALA A 577 -8.03 31.35 -27.55
N VAL A 578 -7.87 32.05 -28.67
CA VAL A 578 -8.05 31.51 -30.02
C VAL A 578 -6.71 31.46 -30.73
N ILE A 579 -6.39 30.32 -31.33
CA ILE A 579 -5.17 30.08 -32.09
C ILE A 579 -5.52 29.71 -33.53
N GLY A 580 -4.85 30.31 -34.52
CA GLY A 580 -4.96 29.90 -35.92
C GLY A 580 -6.11 30.53 -36.72
N ALA A 581 -6.84 31.51 -36.17
CA ALA A 581 -7.90 32.23 -36.88
C ALA A 581 -7.97 33.71 -36.47
N GLY A 582 -8.45 34.58 -37.36
CA GLY A 582 -8.53 36.01 -37.08
C GLY A 582 -9.21 36.84 -38.16
N ARG A 583 -9.27 38.17 -37.94
CA ARG A 583 -9.85 39.15 -38.89
C ARG A 583 -9.01 39.36 -40.14
N ASN A 584 -7.75 38.96 -40.09
CA ASN A 584 -6.79 39.05 -41.17
C ASN A 584 -5.66 38.03 -40.97
N LEU A 585 -4.74 37.96 -41.93
CA LEU A 585 -3.62 37.02 -41.93
C LEU A 585 -2.66 37.21 -40.75
N GLU A 586 -2.46 38.44 -40.27
CA GLU A 586 -1.58 38.74 -39.14
C GLU A 586 -2.15 38.17 -37.85
N GLU A 587 -3.43 38.41 -37.59
CA GLU A 587 -4.12 37.84 -36.44
C GLU A 587 -4.19 36.30 -36.51
N ALA A 588 -4.52 35.75 -37.67
CA ALA A 588 -4.66 34.30 -37.82
C ALA A 588 -3.34 33.55 -37.60
N ARG A 589 -2.19 34.16 -37.92
CA ARG A 589 -0.85 33.56 -37.74
C ARG A 589 -0.22 33.84 -36.38
N LYS A 590 -0.81 34.72 -35.59
CA LYS A 590 -0.25 35.08 -34.29
C LYS A 590 -0.21 33.83 -33.40
N PRO A 591 0.98 33.42 -32.89
CA PRO A 591 1.05 32.30 -31.97
C PRO A 591 0.41 32.67 -30.65
N TYR A 592 -0.14 31.66 -29.96
CA TYR A 592 -0.51 31.79 -28.57
C TYR A 592 0.76 31.76 -27.72
N HIS A 593 0.95 32.80 -26.91
CA HIS A 593 2.14 32.96 -26.08
C HIS A 593 1.76 32.68 -24.62
N ILE A 594 2.46 31.71 -24.03
CA ILE A 594 2.33 31.34 -22.63
C ILE A 594 3.64 31.69 -21.93
N ALA A 595 3.56 32.50 -20.88
CA ALA A 595 4.70 32.75 -19.98
C ALA A 595 4.66 31.73 -18.83
N ALA A 596 5.17 30.52 -19.10
CA ALA A 596 5.16 29.41 -18.17
C ALA A 596 6.07 29.71 -16.98
N ARG A 597 5.50 29.81 -15.77
CA ARG A 597 6.28 29.90 -14.54
C ARG A 597 6.72 28.49 -14.14
N THR A 598 7.99 28.20 -14.32
CA THR A 598 8.63 26.95 -13.90
C THR A 598 9.45 27.20 -12.64
N PRO A 599 9.89 26.13 -11.94
CA PRO A 599 10.81 26.25 -10.81
C PRO A 599 12.12 26.97 -11.13
N SER A 600 12.57 26.89 -12.38
CA SER A 600 13.81 27.52 -12.84
C SER A 600 13.62 28.95 -13.37
N GLY A 601 12.40 29.49 -13.39
CA GLY A 601 12.08 30.84 -13.87
C GLY A 601 10.93 30.88 -14.87
N ILE A 602 10.82 31.98 -15.62
CA ILE A 602 9.79 32.11 -16.66
C ILE A 602 10.33 31.53 -17.96
N ARG A 603 9.57 30.64 -18.58
CA ARG A 603 9.83 30.09 -19.90
C ARG A 603 8.72 30.47 -20.88
N ASN A 604 9.09 31.02 -22.03
CA ASN A 604 8.11 31.37 -23.05
C ASN A 604 7.77 30.15 -23.91
N VAL A 605 6.48 29.88 -24.08
CA VAL A 605 5.96 28.86 -25.00
C VAL A 605 5.15 29.55 -26.10
N TYR A 606 5.42 29.23 -27.35
CA TYR A 606 4.70 29.73 -28.52
C TYR A 606 4.01 28.58 -29.23
N VAL A 607 2.68 28.61 -29.25
CA VAL A 607 1.86 27.58 -29.91
C VAL A 607 1.31 28.15 -31.22
N PHE A 608 1.72 27.55 -32.33
CA PHE A 608 1.23 27.85 -33.67
C PHE A 608 0.16 26.86 -34.08
N ASN A 609 -0.82 27.31 -34.87
CA ASN A 609 -1.80 26.44 -35.49
C ASN A 609 -2.04 26.85 -36.95
N GLY A 610 -2.21 25.86 -37.82
CA GLY A 610 -2.44 26.10 -39.24
C GLY A 610 -3.03 24.87 -39.92
N MET A 611 -3.88 25.09 -40.93
CA MET A 611 -4.44 24.01 -41.72
C MET A 611 -3.68 23.84 -43.04
N ARG A 612 -3.44 22.59 -43.46
CA ARG A 612 -2.83 22.33 -44.76
C ARG A 612 -3.71 22.84 -45.89
N SER A 613 -3.15 23.70 -46.74
CA SER A 613 -3.85 24.22 -47.90
C SER A 613 -4.16 23.12 -48.90
N SER A 614 -5.42 23.03 -49.32
CA SER A 614 -5.86 22.25 -50.48
C SER A 614 -6.65 23.14 -51.43
N ARG A 615 -6.76 22.72 -52.70
CA ARG A 615 -7.55 23.44 -53.71
C ARG A 615 -8.97 23.69 -53.24
N ARG A 616 -9.61 22.67 -52.65
CA ARG A 616 -10.99 22.72 -52.14
C ARG A 616 -11.19 23.83 -51.11
N TYR A 617 -10.36 23.89 -50.06
CA TYR A 617 -10.51 24.91 -49.01
C TYR A 617 -10.06 26.31 -49.44
N THR A 618 -9.20 26.39 -50.46
CA THR A 618 -8.85 27.66 -51.10
C THR A 618 -10.05 28.22 -51.88
N GLU A 619 -10.75 27.38 -52.63
CA GLU A 619 -11.96 27.74 -53.37
C GLU A 619 -13.12 28.12 -52.43
N TYR A 620 -13.24 27.47 -51.26
CA TYR A 620 -14.16 27.90 -50.21
C TYR A 620 -13.78 29.23 -49.52
N GLY A 621 -12.55 29.73 -49.73
CA GLY A 621 -12.10 30.97 -49.12
C GLY A 621 -11.80 30.86 -47.61
N PHE A 622 -11.35 29.69 -47.14
CA PHE A 622 -11.08 29.48 -45.70
C PHE A 622 -9.92 30.31 -45.17
N PHE A 623 -8.88 30.51 -45.99
CA PHE A 623 -7.62 31.06 -45.52
C PHE A 623 -7.65 32.58 -45.40
N ALA A 624 -7.17 33.09 -44.28
CA ALA A 624 -7.04 34.51 -44.02
C ALA A 624 -6.13 35.19 -45.06
N ARG A 625 -6.44 36.44 -45.40
CA ARG A 625 -5.61 37.31 -46.25
C ARG A 625 -5.31 38.61 -45.51
N LYS A 626 -4.47 39.48 -46.09
CA LYS A 626 -4.04 40.75 -45.45
C LYS A 626 -5.21 41.57 -44.91
N ASP A 627 -6.35 41.54 -45.59
CA ASP A 627 -7.55 42.32 -45.33
C ASP A 627 -8.83 41.47 -45.24
N LYS A 628 -8.70 40.14 -45.11
CA LYS A 628 -9.86 39.23 -45.04
C LYS A 628 -9.77 38.24 -43.89
N PRO A 629 -10.87 38.04 -43.15
CA PRO A 629 -10.94 37.03 -42.10
C PRO A 629 -10.74 35.61 -42.63
N GLY A 630 -10.28 34.74 -41.75
CA GLY A 630 -10.13 33.31 -42.04
C GLY A 630 -9.15 32.63 -41.10
N ILE A 631 -8.74 31.43 -41.49
CA ILE A 631 -7.79 30.60 -40.74
C ILE A 631 -6.37 30.65 -41.32
N ALA A 632 -5.38 30.34 -40.50
CA ALA A 632 -3.98 30.22 -40.92
C ALA A 632 -3.73 28.96 -41.75
N SER A 633 -2.78 29.05 -42.69
CA SER A 633 -2.28 27.91 -43.46
C SER A 633 -0.93 27.42 -42.96
N THR A 634 -0.62 26.14 -43.18
CA THR A 634 0.70 25.54 -42.87
C THR A 634 1.80 25.94 -43.87
N ASN A 635 1.83 27.19 -44.32
CA ASN A 635 2.84 27.67 -45.28
C ASN A 635 4.25 27.54 -44.66
N LEU A 636 4.98 26.51 -45.10
CA LEU A 636 6.27 26.12 -44.52
C LEU A 636 7.25 27.29 -44.48
N LYS A 637 7.44 27.99 -45.60
CA LYS A 637 8.39 29.11 -45.67
C LYS A 637 8.03 30.26 -44.73
N ALA A 638 6.74 30.59 -44.61
CA ALA A 638 6.31 31.68 -43.73
C ALA A 638 6.49 31.28 -42.26
N MET A 639 6.07 30.07 -41.91
CA MET A 639 6.15 29.57 -40.54
C MET A 639 7.58 29.33 -40.09
N SER A 640 8.43 28.71 -40.92
CA SER A 640 9.87 28.57 -40.62
C SER A 640 10.52 29.92 -40.33
N ARG A 641 10.22 30.97 -41.11
CA ARG A 641 10.74 32.32 -40.85
C ARG A 641 10.23 32.92 -39.54
N GLU A 642 8.99 32.62 -39.13
CA GLU A 642 8.43 33.11 -37.86
C GLU A 642 9.08 32.38 -36.67
N ILE A 643 9.27 31.05 -36.78
CA ILE A 643 9.97 30.23 -35.80
C ILE A 643 11.42 30.66 -35.66
N GLU A 644 12.15 30.82 -36.77
CA GLU A 644 13.54 31.29 -36.81
C GLU A 644 13.68 32.66 -36.13
N LYS A 645 12.72 33.58 -36.36
CA LYS A 645 12.72 34.89 -35.70
C LYS A 645 12.50 34.78 -34.19
N ILE A 646 11.57 33.93 -33.75
CA ILE A 646 11.32 33.70 -32.32
C ILE A 646 12.58 33.12 -31.67
N LYS A 647 13.15 32.05 -32.25
CA LYS A 647 14.37 31.41 -31.73
C LYS A 647 15.61 32.31 -31.79
N ALA A 648 15.68 33.26 -32.73
CA ALA A 648 16.74 34.27 -32.76
C ALA A 648 16.63 35.30 -31.62
N ILE A 649 15.41 35.62 -31.18
CA ILE A 649 15.15 36.59 -30.09
C ILE A 649 15.19 35.90 -28.72
N ASP A 650 14.57 34.73 -28.62
CA ASP A 650 14.49 33.91 -27.41
C ASP A 650 14.88 32.45 -27.74
N PRO A 651 16.18 32.14 -27.74
CA PRO A 651 16.67 30.79 -28.02
C PRO A 651 16.16 29.72 -27.03
N GLN A 652 15.73 30.14 -25.83
CA GLN A 652 15.25 29.25 -24.77
C GLN A 652 13.74 29.05 -24.81
N SER A 653 13.01 29.77 -25.66
CA SER A 653 11.58 29.55 -25.86
C SER A 653 11.28 28.14 -26.33
N VAL A 654 10.09 27.62 -25.98
CA VAL A 654 9.57 26.36 -26.52
C VAL A 654 8.56 26.70 -27.61
N VAL A 655 8.72 26.12 -28.79
CA VAL A 655 7.88 26.36 -29.96
C VAL A 655 7.15 25.06 -30.32
N VAL A 656 5.83 25.10 -30.21
CA VAL A 656 4.93 23.98 -30.54
C VAL A 656 4.14 24.34 -31.80
N VAL A 657 4.11 23.45 -32.78
CA VAL A 657 3.32 23.64 -34.00
C VAL A 657 2.23 22.58 -34.07
N CYS A 658 0.97 23.02 -34.14
CA CYS A 658 -0.21 22.18 -34.22
C CYS A 658 -0.83 22.25 -35.63
N PRO A 659 -0.30 21.52 -36.63
CA PRO A 659 -0.86 21.53 -37.97
C PRO A 659 -2.12 20.65 -38.06
N HIS A 660 -3.05 21.01 -38.94
CA HIS A 660 -4.25 20.20 -39.23
C HIS A 660 -4.19 19.67 -40.67
N TRP A 661 -4.24 18.34 -40.82
CA TRP A 661 -4.12 17.66 -42.11
C TRP A 661 -5.46 17.53 -42.83
N GLN A 662 -5.40 17.57 -44.16
CA GLN A 662 -6.58 17.47 -45.02
C GLN A 662 -6.44 16.31 -46.00
N GLY A 663 -7.54 15.57 -46.18
CA GLY A 663 -7.65 14.51 -47.19
C GLY A 663 -6.98 13.18 -46.81
N ILE A 664 -6.64 13.01 -45.54
CA ILE A 664 -6.06 11.77 -45.00
C ILE A 664 -6.91 11.17 -43.88
N ASP A 665 -8.22 11.44 -43.87
CA ASP A 665 -9.13 10.90 -42.86
C ASP A 665 -8.95 9.38 -42.73
N TYR A 666 -8.64 8.93 -41.52
CA TYR A 666 -8.41 7.55 -41.12
C TYR A 666 -7.24 6.87 -41.87
N GLN A 667 -6.27 7.64 -42.36
CA GLN A 667 -5.07 7.16 -43.04
C GLN A 667 -3.81 7.65 -42.32
N ASP A 668 -2.72 6.89 -42.46
CA ASP A 668 -1.42 7.31 -41.95
C ASP A 668 -0.86 8.47 -42.78
N THR A 669 -0.08 9.32 -42.14
CA THR A 669 0.57 10.45 -42.81
C THR A 669 1.61 9.96 -43.82
N GLY A 670 1.49 10.38 -45.09
CA GLY A 670 2.48 10.07 -46.13
C GLY A 670 3.76 10.90 -46.05
N GLU A 671 4.77 10.55 -46.85
CA GLU A 671 6.12 11.17 -46.88
C GLU A 671 6.12 12.70 -46.89
N LYS A 672 5.26 13.34 -47.67
CA LYS A 672 5.18 14.82 -47.75
C LYS A 672 4.82 15.48 -46.41
N HIS A 673 4.04 14.82 -45.56
CA HIS A 673 3.73 15.32 -44.22
C HIS A 673 4.95 15.14 -43.32
N GLN A 674 5.65 14.01 -43.45
CA GLN A 674 6.89 13.73 -42.72
C GLN A 674 7.99 14.73 -43.03
N GLU A 675 8.27 14.97 -44.31
CA GLU A 675 9.22 15.98 -44.77
C GLU A 675 8.87 17.36 -44.25
N TRP A 676 7.59 17.72 -44.24
CA TRP A 676 7.13 19.00 -43.74
C TRP A 676 7.34 19.14 -42.22
N CYS A 677 6.98 18.12 -41.43
CA CYS A 677 7.18 18.16 -39.97
C CYS A 677 8.67 18.24 -39.61
N ARG A 678 9.50 17.41 -40.27
CA ARG A 678 10.96 17.45 -40.10
C ARG A 678 11.56 18.80 -40.49
N ALA A 679 11.06 19.43 -41.56
CA ALA A 679 11.50 20.77 -41.96
C ALA A 679 11.09 21.86 -40.95
N ILE A 680 9.97 21.70 -40.25
CA ILE A 680 9.55 22.60 -39.18
C ILE A 680 10.42 22.44 -37.93
N ILE A 681 10.73 21.20 -37.53
CA ILE A 681 11.69 20.95 -36.45
C ILE A 681 13.07 21.52 -36.82
N ALA A 682 13.54 21.30 -38.06
CA ALA A 682 14.81 21.84 -38.54
C ALA A 682 14.85 23.40 -38.58
N ALA A 683 13.70 24.07 -38.67
CA ALA A 683 13.59 25.52 -38.56
C ALA A 683 13.62 26.03 -37.10
N GLY A 684 13.64 25.12 -36.13
CA GLY A 684 13.73 25.42 -34.70
C GLY A 684 12.44 25.18 -33.91
N ALA A 685 11.44 24.48 -34.44
CA ALA A 685 10.33 24.03 -33.59
C ALA A 685 10.82 22.91 -32.66
N ASP A 686 10.34 22.90 -31.42
CA ASP A 686 10.67 21.85 -30.46
C ASP A 686 9.69 20.67 -30.58
N HIS A 687 8.42 20.97 -30.85
CA HIS A 687 7.36 19.96 -30.94
C HIS A 687 6.42 20.20 -32.12
N VAL A 688 6.01 19.11 -32.79
CA VAL A 688 4.91 19.10 -33.75
C VAL A 688 3.81 18.19 -33.24
N ILE A 689 2.62 18.73 -32.97
CA ILE A 689 1.47 17.99 -32.44
C ILE A 689 0.32 18.11 -33.45
N ALA A 690 0.23 17.18 -34.39
CA ALA A 690 -0.66 17.33 -35.54
C ALA A 690 -2.07 16.75 -35.34
N HIS A 691 -3.03 17.25 -36.14
CA HIS A 691 -4.46 16.93 -36.08
C HIS A 691 -5.03 16.55 -37.46
N GLY A 692 -6.30 16.13 -37.51
CA GLY A 692 -7.07 16.06 -38.76
C GLY A 692 -7.06 14.75 -39.54
N SER A 693 -6.27 13.75 -39.16
CA SER A 693 -6.45 12.39 -39.69
C SER A 693 -7.59 11.65 -38.98
N HIS A 694 -8.11 12.17 -37.86
CA HIS A 694 -9.06 11.51 -36.95
C HIS A 694 -8.58 10.17 -36.35
N LYS A 695 -7.31 9.77 -36.53
CA LYS A 695 -6.68 8.62 -35.86
C LYS A 695 -5.31 9.01 -35.30
N ALA A 696 -4.87 8.35 -34.23
CA ALA A 696 -3.49 8.40 -33.80
C ALA A 696 -2.55 7.88 -34.91
N ASP A 697 -1.43 8.55 -35.13
CA ASP A 697 -0.34 8.11 -36.01
C ASP A 697 0.97 7.99 -35.20
N ARG A 698 2.05 7.56 -35.85
CA ARG A 698 3.36 7.35 -35.23
C ARG A 698 3.94 8.62 -34.59
N VAL A 699 4.82 8.41 -33.62
CA VAL A 699 5.63 9.43 -32.96
C VAL A 699 7.07 9.27 -33.42
N GLU A 700 7.76 10.37 -33.70
CA GLU A 700 9.16 10.39 -34.14
C GLU A 700 9.96 11.43 -33.36
N ALA A 701 11.08 11.02 -32.78
CA ALA A 701 12.10 11.95 -32.31
C ALA A 701 13.02 12.31 -33.49
N TYR A 702 13.17 13.61 -33.78
CA TYR A 702 13.95 14.09 -34.92
C TYR A 702 14.75 15.33 -34.51
N GLN A 703 16.08 15.30 -34.65
CA GLN A 703 16.97 16.42 -34.31
C GLN A 703 16.75 17.05 -32.92
N GLY A 704 16.36 16.24 -31.92
CA GLY A 704 16.10 16.69 -30.55
C GLY A 704 14.71 17.30 -30.32
N GLY A 705 13.85 17.35 -31.34
CA GLY A 705 12.43 17.66 -31.20
C GLY A 705 11.54 16.42 -31.37
N GLU A 706 10.27 16.54 -30.97
CA GLU A 706 9.30 15.44 -31.04
C GLU A 706 8.18 15.73 -32.05
N ILE A 707 7.83 14.73 -32.85
CA ILE A 707 6.82 14.83 -33.90
C ILE A 707 5.74 13.79 -33.63
N LEU A 708 4.55 14.24 -33.25
CA LEU A 708 3.33 13.45 -33.19
C LEU A 708 2.56 13.70 -34.51
N TYR A 709 2.68 12.75 -35.44
CA TYR A 709 2.19 12.94 -36.81
C TYR A 709 0.67 13.07 -36.93
N SER A 710 -0.06 12.51 -35.97
CA SER A 710 -1.43 12.91 -35.68
C SER A 710 -1.85 12.39 -34.31
N ILE A 711 -2.53 13.22 -33.53
CA ILE A 711 -3.11 12.82 -32.24
C ILE A 711 -4.58 12.38 -32.33
N GLY A 712 -5.19 12.44 -33.52
CA GLY A 712 -6.55 11.97 -33.77
C GLY A 712 -7.65 12.73 -33.00
N ASN A 713 -8.79 12.06 -32.82
CA ASN A 713 -9.93 12.61 -32.09
C ASN A 713 -9.67 12.64 -30.58
N PHE A 714 -10.23 13.64 -29.88
CA PHE A 714 -10.44 13.61 -28.44
C PHE A 714 -11.89 13.21 -28.15
N VAL A 715 -12.75 14.16 -27.76
CA VAL A 715 -14.21 13.96 -27.69
C VAL A 715 -14.83 14.57 -28.93
N PHE A 716 -14.92 13.77 -29.99
CA PHE A 716 -15.55 14.15 -31.24
C PHE A 716 -16.78 13.29 -31.47
N ASN A 717 -17.97 13.79 -31.10
CA ASN A 717 -19.23 13.04 -31.09
C ASN A 717 -19.83 12.78 -32.48
N SER A 718 -19.01 12.33 -33.43
CA SER A 718 -19.45 11.68 -34.66
C SER A 718 -19.41 10.16 -34.49
N PRO A 719 -20.21 9.38 -35.23
CA PRO A 719 -20.18 7.91 -35.13
C PRO A 719 -18.84 7.25 -35.52
N GLY A 720 -17.87 7.99 -36.07
CA GLY A 720 -16.57 7.44 -36.49
C GLY A 720 -16.64 6.51 -37.72
N ARG A 721 -15.51 6.37 -38.42
CA ARG A 721 -15.36 5.50 -39.62
C ARG A 721 -14.24 4.47 -39.51
N TYR A 722 -13.71 4.23 -38.30
CA TYR A 722 -12.58 3.33 -38.04
C TYR A 722 -12.73 1.96 -38.70
N ARG A 723 -13.79 1.20 -38.35
CA ARG A 723 -14.02 -0.15 -38.90
C ARG A 723 -14.16 -0.17 -40.42
N SER A 724 -14.91 0.77 -41.00
CA SER A 724 -15.12 0.84 -42.45
C SER A 724 -13.87 1.26 -43.23
N ARG A 725 -12.90 1.90 -42.55
CA ARG A 725 -11.66 2.39 -43.13
C ARG A 725 -10.45 1.51 -42.77
N GLY A 726 -10.64 0.47 -41.95
CA GLY A 726 -9.54 -0.36 -41.45
C GLY A 726 -8.55 0.41 -40.58
N ALA A 727 -9.02 1.44 -39.87
CA ALA A 727 -8.16 2.33 -39.09
C ALA A 727 -8.26 2.04 -37.59
N ASP A 728 -7.17 2.28 -36.88
CA ASP A 728 -7.10 2.08 -35.44
C ASP A 728 -7.98 3.09 -34.68
N PRO A 729 -8.80 2.63 -33.72
CA PRO A 729 -9.82 3.46 -33.05
C PRO A 729 -9.28 4.30 -31.89
N TYR A 730 -8.13 4.95 -32.06
CA TYR A 730 -7.45 5.63 -30.95
C TYR A 730 -7.12 7.08 -31.24
N GLY A 731 -7.15 7.90 -30.18
CA GLY A 731 -6.56 9.22 -30.11
C GLY A 731 -5.42 9.27 -29.09
N LEU A 732 -4.66 10.36 -29.09
CA LEU A 732 -3.57 10.65 -28.17
C LEU A 732 -3.86 11.97 -27.45
N VAL A 733 -3.47 12.05 -26.19
CA VAL A 733 -3.54 13.25 -25.34
C VAL A 733 -2.12 13.50 -24.81
N PRO A 734 -1.30 14.27 -25.56
CA PRO A 734 0.04 14.64 -25.11
C PRO A 734 0.01 15.75 -24.05
N ARG A 735 0.81 15.59 -23.00
CA ARG A 735 1.05 16.52 -21.91
C ARG A 735 2.51 16.94 -21.90
N LEU A 736 2.77 18.19 -22.28
CA LEU A 736 4.09 18.81 -22.24
C LEU A 736 4.37 19.32 -20.81
N MET A 737 5.49 18.89 -20.24
CA MET A 737 5.95 19.26 -18.90
C MET A 737 7.21 20.12 -18.99
N LEU A 738 7.20 21.26 -18.29
CA LEU A 738 8.31 22.22 -18.24
C LEU A 738 8.79 22.36 -16.80
N ASP A 739 9.81 21.58 -16.43
CA ASP A 739 10.49 21.62 -15.13
C ASP A 739 11.54 22.74 -15.02
N GLY A 740 12.01 23.23 -16.17
CA GLY A 740 13.03 24.28 -16.27
C GLY A 740 14.47 23.75 -16.38
N GLU A 741 14.69 22.44 -16.23
CA GLU A 741 15.99 21.79 -16.44
C GLU A 741 16.12 21.27 -17.88
N THR A 742 15.04 20.72 -18.43
CA THR A 742 14.99 20.21 -19.80
C THR A 742 14.82 21.35 -20.80
N THR A 743 15.63 21.39 -21.87
CA THR A 743 15.59 22.53 -22.82
C THR A 743 14.31 22.56 -23.65
N ASN A 744 13.71 21.42 -23.99
CA ASN A 744 12.53 21.39 -24.87
C ASN A 744 11.24 20.97 -24.13
N GLY A 745 11.34 20.65 -22.82
CA GLY A 745 10.28 19.97 -22.08
C GLY A 745 10.15 18.49 -22.46
N GLU A 746 9.39 17.75 -21.66
CA GLU A 746 9.09 16.33 -21.88
C GLU A 746 7.60 16.14 -22.20
N ILE A 747 7.27 15.30 -23.19
CA ILE A 747 5.88 14.97 -23.53
C ILE A 747 5.53 13.56 -23.02
N ASP A 748 4.57 13.49 -22.12
CA ASP A 748 3.88 12.23 -21.80
C ASP A 748 2.63 12.08 -22.68
N VAL A 749 2.35 10.89 -23.20
CA VAL A 749 1.25 10.65 -24.15
C VAL A 749 0.27 9.62 -23.63
N THR A 750 -0.94 10.07 -23.30
CA THR A 750 -2.04 9.17 -22.94
C THR A 750 -2.83 8.75 -24.19
N ARG A 751 -3.00 7.44 -24.42
CA ARG A 751 -3.85 6.89 -25.49
C ARG A 751 -5.30 6.77 -25.03
N ILE A 752 -6.25 7.11 -25.88
CA ILE A 752 -7.69 7.06 -25.60
C ILE A 752 -8.46 6.28 -26.69
N MET A 753 -9.54 5.59 -26.32
CA MET A 753 -10.46 4.90 -27.23
C MET A 753 -11.46 5.90 -27.79
N THR A 754 -11.52 6.03 -29.11
CA THR A 754 -12.33 7.06 -29.79
C THR A 754 -13.33 6.49 -30.79
N ASP A 755 -13.49 5.16 -30.85
CA ASP A 755 -14.58 4.53 -31.62
C ASP A 755 -15.91 4.63 -30.88
N ASN A 756 -16.62 5.72 -31.13
CA ASN A 756 -17.92 6.01 -30.53
C ASN A 756 -19.00 4.93 -30.81
N LYS A 757 -18.88 4.15 -31.90
CA LYS A 757 -19.79 3.02 -32.16
C LYS A 757 -19.52 1.85 -31.21
N ALA A 758 -18.26 1.63 -30.84
CA ALA A 758 -17.86 0.59 -29.91
C ALA A 758 -18.04 1.02 -28.45
N SER A 759 -17.75 2.27 -28.13
CA SER A 759 -17.75 2.78 -26.75
C SER A 759 -19.05 3.48 -26.31
N ASN A 760 -20.05 3.59 -27.20
CA ASN A 760 -21.26 4.36 -26.95
C ASN A 760 -20.97 5.82 -26.55
N PHE A 761 -20.10 6.47 -27.33
CA PHE A 761 -19.69 7.86 -27.10
C PHE A 761 -19.14 8.08 -25.68
N ARG A 762 -18.32 7.14 -25.22
CA ARG A 762 -17.53 7.25 -23.99
C ARG A 762 -16.07 7.16 -24.40
N VAL A 763 -15.33 8.24 -24.19
CA VAL A 763 -13.91 8.28 -24.47
C VAL A 763 -13.20 7.96 -23.16
N GLU A 764 -12.37 6.92 -23.19
CA GLU A 764 -11.67 6.41 -22.01
C GLU A 764 -10.19 6.14 -22.37
N PRO A 765 -9.26 6.35 -21.42
CA PRO A 765 -7.88 5.93 -21.57
C PRO A 765 -7.77 4.44 -21.85
N VAL A 766 -6.86 4.06 -22.76
CA VAL A 766 -6.57 2.67 -23.08
C VAL A 766 -5.11 2.42 -22.74
N ALA A 767 -4.85 1.31 -22.06
CA ALA A 767 -3.48 0.83 -21.89
C ALA A 767 -2.80 0.70 -23.27
N PRO A 768 -1.52 1.09 -23.43
CA PRO A 768 -0.81 0.93 -24.69
C PRO A 768 -0.91 -0.52 -25.20
N PRO A 769 -1.12 -0.75 -26.51
CA PRO A 769 -1.02 -2.09 -27.05
C PRO A 769 0.36 -2.65 -26.75
N VAL A 770 0.38 -3.92 -26.37
CA VAL A 770 1.63 -4.62 -26.10
C VAL A 770 2.25 -4.96 -27.44
N GLU A 771 3.27 -4.20 -27.83
CA GLU A 771 4.18 -4.67 -28.86
C GLU A 771 4.86 -5.95 -28.37
N PRO A 772 5.03 -6.97 -29.23
CA PRO A 772 5.84 -8.13 -28.88
C PRO A 772 7.22 -7.62 -28.48
N THR A 773 7.60 -7.95 -27.25
CA THR A 773 8.84 -7.50 -26.63
C THR A 773 10.04 -7.90 -27.46
N SER A 774 11.17 -7.24 -27.21
CA SER A 774 12.48 -7.68 -27.69
C SER A 774 12.70 -9.19 -27.39
N LEU A 775 12.32 -9.64 -26.20
CA LEU A 775 12.46 -11.01 -25.72
C LEU A 775 11.59 -12.04 -26.46
N ASP A 776 10.38 -11.67 -26.93
CA ASP A 776 9.53 -12.57 -27.73
C ASP A 776 10.17 -12.96 -29.08
N ARG A 777 11.01 -12.07 -29.63
CA ARG A 777 11.72 -12.30 -30.90
C ARG A 777 13.02 -13.08 -30.73
N ASP A 778 13.61 -13.05 -29.54
CA ASP A 778 14.94 -13.61 -29.28
C ASP A 778 14.91 -15.05 -28.74
N TYR A 779 13.94 -15.47 -27.90
CA TYR A 779 13.92 -16.89 -27.48
C TYR A 779 13.54 -17.85 -28.63
N ALA A 780 12.85 -17.37 -29.66
CA ALA A 780 12.50 -18.20 -30.83
C ALA A 780 13.77 -18.66 -31.58
N ARG A 781 14.91 -18.01 -31.31
CA ARG A 781 16.23 -18.34 -31.85
C ARG A 781 17.04 -19.26 -30.93
N LEU A 782 16.60 -19.47 -29.69
CA LEU A 782 17.29 -20.34 -28.74
C LEU A 782 17.00 -21.81 -29.04
N GLU A 783 18.07 -22.61 -29.10
CA GLU A 783 17.92 -24.06 -29.24
C GLU A 783 17.29 -24.66 -27.97
N LYS A 784 16.45 -25.68 -28.18
CA LYS A 784 15.80 -26.40 -27.09
C LYS A 784 16.81 -27.28 -26.36
N ASN A 785 16.88 -27.16 -25.04
CA ASN A 785 17.74 -28.01 -24.24
C ASN A 785 17.33 -29.49 -24.31
N THR A 786 18.32 -30.36 -24.47
CA THR A 786 18.13 -31.81 -24.40
C THR A 786 18.81 -32.34 -23.15
N TYR A 787 18.05 -33.08 -22.33
CA TYR A 787 18.54 -33.72 -21.12
C TYR A 787 18.54 -35.24 -21.30
N ALA A 788 19.46 -35.92 -20.61
CA ALA A 788 19.65 -37.38 -20.73
C ALA A 788 19.16 -38.15 -19.49
N SER A 789 18.23 -37.60 -18.70
CA SER A 789 17.77 -38.20 -17.45
C SER A 789 16.31 -38.60 -17.55
N ASP A 790 16.02 -39.87 -17.27
CA ASP A 790 14.69 -40.46 -17.13
C ASP A 790 14.10 -40.29 -15.72
N ARG A 791 14.90 -39.76 -14.79
CA ARG A 791 14.47 -39.54 -13.40
C ARG A 791 13.75 -38.20 -13.24
N PRO A 792 12.60 -38.17 -12.54
CA PRO A 792 11.88 -36.94 -12.26
C PRO A 792 12.66 -36.07 -11.27
N PHE A 793 12.56 -34.75 -11.47
CA PHE A 793 13.13 -33.73 -10.59
C PHE A 793 12.68 -33.91 -9.12
N SER A 794 13.64 -33.70 -8.19
CA SER A 794 13.40 -33.72 -6.74
C SER A 794 14.23 -32.64 -6.05
N THR A 795 13.57 -31.62 -5.48
CA THR A 795 14.21 -30.52 -4.75
C THR A 795 15.16 -31.03 -3.67
N TYR A 796 14.69 -31.96 -2.82
CA TYR A 796 15.48 -32.47 -1.70
C TYR A 796 16.73 -33.21 -2.15
N LEU A 797 16.68 -33.98 -3.25
CA LEU A 797 17.85 -34.72 -3.74
C LEU A 797 18.96 -33.77 -4.22
N HIS A 798 18.58 -32.66 -4.86
CA HIS A 798 19.54 -31.64 -5.27
C HIS A 798 20.13 -30.91 -4.07
N LEU A 799 19.29 -30.48 -3.12
CA LEU A 799 19.79 -29.81 -1.92
C LEU A 799 20.70 -30.72 -1.09
N GLU A 800 20.34 -32.00 -0.89
CA GLU A 800 21.18 -32.96 -0.17
C GLU A 800 22.57 -33.09 -0.76
N ARG A 801 22.66 -33.31 -2.08
CA ARG A 801 23.95 -33.44 -2.78
C ARG A 801 24.82 -32.20 -2.59
N GLU A 802 24.24 -31.02 -2.76
CA GLU A 802 24.97 -29.76 -2.63
C GLU A 802 25.39 -29.49 -1.18
N LEU A 803 24.52 -29.76 -0.21
CA LEU A 803 24.82 -29.62 1.22
C LEU A 803 25.90 -30.63 1.67
N GLU A 804 25.82 -31.89 1.25
CA GLU A 804 26.83 -32.92 1.53
C GLU A 804 28.19 -32.54 0.93
N SER A 805 28.20 -32.00 -0.29
CA SER A 805 29.42 -31.50 -0.93
C SER A 805 30.08 -30.35 -0.14
N LEU A 806 29.29 -29.61 0.65
CA LEU A 806 29.72 -28.54 1.55
C LEU A 806 30.02 -29.03 2.98
N GLY A 807 30.06 -30.35 3.19
CA GLY A 807 30.40 -30.97 4.48
C GLY A 807 29.27 -30.97 5.50
N PHE A 808 28.01 -30.85 5.08
CA PHE A 808 26.87 -31.06 5.96
C PHE A 808 26.50 -32.55 6.04
N SER A 809 26.09 -32.99 7.22
CA SER A 809 25.40 -34.28 7.38
C SER A 809 23.90 -34.04 7.18
N THR A 810 23.28 -34.78 6.27
CA THR A 810 21.86 -34.65 5.94
C THR A 810 21.03 -35.80 6.51
N ARG A 811 19.76 -35.53 6.83
CA ARG A 811 18.78 -36.53 7.23
C ARG A 811 17.39 -36.11 6.78
N ARG A 812 16.56 -37.06 6.34
CA ARG A 812 15.13 -36.82 6.13
C ARG A 812 14.30 -37.41 7.25
N THR A 813 13.35 -36.64 7.79
CA THR A 813 12.39 -37.12 8.78
C THR A 813 11.02 -36.50 8.49
N ALA A 814 9.98 -37.33 8.35
CA ALA A 814 8.60 -36.89 8.12
C ALA A 814 8.40 -35.84 7.00
N GLY A 815 9.19 -35.91 5.92
CA GLY A 815 9.10 -34.97 4.80
C GLY A 815 9.87 -33.67 4.98
N ILE A 816 10.67 -33.54 6.02
CA ILE A 816 11.62 -32.44 6.28
C ILE A 816 13.04 -32.95 6.02
N LEU A 817 13.86 -32.14 5.35
CA LEU A 817 15.30 -32.37 5.19
C LEU A 817 16.05 -31.55 6.25
N GLU A 818 16.85 -32.19 7.08
CA GLU A 818 17.71 -31.54 8.06
C GLU A 818 19.16 -31.58 7.58
N ALA A 819 19.84 -30.44 7.61
CA ALA A 819 21.26 -30.31 7.32
C ALA A 819 21.97 -29.85 8.59
N SER A 820 22.97 -30.60 9.02
CA SER A 820 23.70 -30.36 10.26
C SER A 820 25.19 -30.19 10.01
N ARG A 821 25.81 -29.19 10.65
CA ARG A 821 27.26 -28.96 10.62
C ARG A 821 27.69 -28.15 11.84
N GLY A 822 28.74 -28.59 12.52
CA GLY A 822 29.28 -27.87 13.69
C GLY A 822 28.29 -27.67 14.83
N GLY A 823 27.41 -28.66 15.09
CA GLY A 823 26.40 -28.59 16.15
C GLY A 823 25.17 -27.70 15.84
N LYS A 824 25.16 -27.01 14.69
CA LYS A 824 24.01 -26.26 14.19
C LYS A 824 23.18 -27.13 13.23
N VAL A 825 21.88 -26.84 13.13
CA VAL A 825 20.93 -27.55 12.26
C VAL A 825 20.09 -26.54 11.48
N CYS A 826 19.88 -26.80 10.19
CA CYS A 826 18.98 -26.08 9.31
C CYS A 826 17.98 -27.09 8.74
N SER A 827 16.70 -26.86 8.96
CA SER A 827 15.63 -27.71 8.45
C SER A 827 15.03 -27.11 7.19
N PHE A 828 14.66 -27.95 6.23
CA PHE A 828 14.10 -27.57 4.94
C PHE A 828 12.76 -28.26 4.72
N LEU A 829 11.75 -27.46 4.36
CA LEU A 829 10.50 -27.93 3.79
C LEU A 829 10.42 -27.47 2.34
N GLU A 830 10.69 -28.39 1.42
CA GLU A 830 11.10 -28.09 0.05
C GLU A 830 12.30 -27.13 0.00
N THR A 831 12.10 -25.86 -0.35
CA THR A 831 13.12 -24.81 -0.37
C THR A 831 13.00 -23.82 0.79
N GLU A 832 11.94 -23.88 1.60
CA GLU A 832 11.79 -23.04 2.79
C GLU A 832 12.71 -23.54 3.90
N THR A 833 13.54 -22.67 4.46
CA THR A 833 14.49 -23.02 5.52
C THR A 833 13.94 -22.67 6.91
N SER A 834 14.57 -23.19 7.96
CA SER A 834 14.34 -22.77 9.33
C SER A 834 14.78 -21.32 9.63
N PHE A 835 15.43 -20.63 8.68
CA PHE A 835 15.74 -19.20 8.77
C PHE A 835 14.60 -18.31 8.25
N THR A 836 13.70 -18.84 7.42
CA THR A 836 12.48 -18.12 7.03
C THR A 836 11.61 -17.88 8.26
N SER A 837 11.35 -16.62 8.57
CA SER A 837 10.54 -16.28 9.73
C SER A 837 9.08 -16.70 9.53
N LEU A 838 8.44 -17.18 10.60
CA LEU A 838 7.01 -17.49 10.58
C LEU A 838 6.15 -16.28 10.18
N VAL A 839 6.61 -15.07 10.50
CA VAL A 839 5.93 -13.82 10.12
C VAL A 839 5.97 -13.64 8.60
N ALA A 840 7.14 -13.78 7.98
CA ALA A 840 7.29 -13.70 6.53
C ALA A 840 6.42 -14.73 5.81
N TYR A 841 6.41 -15.98 6.28
CA TYR A 841 5.51 -17.02 5.77
C TYR A 841 4.03 -16.64 5.91
N ARG A 842 3.60 -16.13 7.07
CA ARG A 842 2.20 -15.72 7.31
C ARG A 842 1.78 -14.49 6.48
N ILE A 843 2.74 -13.64 6.09
CA ILE A 843 2.52 -12.53 5.16
C ILE A 843 2.33 -13.11 3.75
N LEU A 844 3.27 -13.92 3.26
CA LEU A 844 3.23 -14.44 1.89
C LEU A 844 2.10 -15.46 1.63
N LYS A 845 1.64 -16.16 2.67
CA LYS A 845 0.49 -17.07 2.57
C LYS A 845 -0.85 -16.37 2.33
N ASP A 846 -0.91 -15.06 2.55
CA ASP A 846 -2.10 -14.25 2.38
C ASP A 846 -1.82 -13.14 1.36
N LYS A 847 -2.31 -13.31 0.13
CA LYS A 847 -2.03 -12.41 -1.00
C LYS A 847 -2.42 -10.96 -0.69
N ALA A 848 -3.49 -10.74 0.08
CA ALA A 848 -3.91 -9.39 0.46
C ALA A 848 -2.92 -8.75 1.45
N ARG A 849 -2.37 -9.54 2.39
CA ARG A 849 -1.30 -9.07 3.29
C ARG A 849 0.00 -8.84 2.55
N ALA A 850 0.44 -9.79 1.73
CA ALA A 850 1.65 -9.64 0.93
C ALA A 850 1.56 -8.36 0.09
N ARG A 851 0.45 -8.16 -0.62
CA ARG A 851 0.16 -6.92 -1.36
C ARG A 851 0.30 -5.68 -0.49
N ALA A 852 -0.32 -5.65 0.70
CA ALA A 852 -0.23 -4.50 1.60
C ALA A 852 1.20 -4.20 2.08
N PHE A 853 2.05 -5.21 2.26
CA PHE A 853 3.47 -5.00 2.59
C PHE A 853 4.25 -4.42 1.41
N LEU A 854 4.00 -4.92 0.19
CA LEU A 854 4.67 -4.44 -1.02
C LEU A 854 4.23 -3.01 -1.38
N ASP A 855 2.94 -2.74 -1.32
CA ASP A 855 2.35 -1.42 -1.55
C ASP A 855 2.89 -0.39 -0.56
N GLN A 856 3.02 -0.77 0.72
CA GLN A 856 3.65 0.09 1.74
C GLN A 856 5.14 0.33 1.47
N ALA A 857 5.84 -0.63 0.85
CA ALA A 857 7.25 -0.46 0.46
C ALA A 857 7.41 0.34 -0.84
N GLY A 858 6.33 0.82 -1.46
CA GLY A 858 6.37 1.54 -2.73
C GLY A 858 6.62 0.64 -3.95
N ILE A 859 6.49 -0.68 -3.79
CA ILE A 859 6.68 -1.66 -4.86
C ILE A 859 5.38 -1.80 -5.64
N GLN A 860 5.46 -1.75 -6.97
CA GLN A 860 4.28 -1.75 -7.83
C GLN A 860 3.53 -3.09 -7.77
N VAL A 861 2.30 -3.03 -7.27
CA VAL A 861 1.32 -4.13 -7.24
C VAL A 861 0.08 -3.74 -8.03
N ALA A 862 -0.66 -4.72 -8.55
CA ALA A 862 -1.93 -4.47 -9.22
C ALA A 862 -2.90 -3.71 -8.29
N ARG A 863 -3.55 -2.66 -8.79
CA ARG A 863 -4.65 -1.97 -8.09
C ARG A 863 -5.76 -2.96 -7.81
N GLY A 864 -6.17 -3.09 -6.56
CA GLY A 864 -7.22 -4.04 -6.19
C GLY A 864 -7.49 -4.10 -4.70
N GLU A 865 -8.51 -4.87 -4.33
CA GLU A 865 -8.99 -5.01 -2.97
C GLU A 865 -9.47 -6.44 -2.68
N ALA A 866 -9.33 -6.86 -1.43
CA ALA A 866 -9.84 -8.13 -0.94
C ALA A 866 -11.23 -7.95 -0.31
N PHE A 867 -12.18 -8.75 -0.78
CA PHE A 867 -13.57 -8.72 -0.34
C PHE A 867 -13.90 -9.97 0.45
N ASP A 868 -14.67 -9.81 1.53
CA ASP A 868 -15.30 -10.95 2.19
C ASP A 868 -16.24 -11.67 1.22
N ILE A 869 -16.39 -12.99 1.37
CA ILE A 869 -17.24 -13.82 0.49
C ILE A 869 -18.69 -13.28 0.40
N GLY A 870 -19.17 -12.66 1.48
CA GLY A 870 -20.50 -12.03 1.53
C GLY A 870 -20.60 -10.72 0.74
N ASP A 871 -19.50 -10.01 0.49
CA ASP A 871 -19.48 -8.73 -0.21
C ASP A 871 -19.25 -8.86 -1.72
N ARG A 872 -20.08 -9.69 -2.36
CA ARG A 872 -20.08 -9.82 -3.82
C ARG A 872 -20.46 -8.51 -4.53
N LYS A 873 -21.26 -7.65 -3.90
CA LYS A 873 -21.72 -6.39 -4.50
C LYS A 873 -20.57 -5.38 -4.59
N GLY A 874 -19.75 -5.23 -3.54
CA GLY A 874 -18.55 -4.41 -3.56
C GLY A 874 -17.57 -4.88 -4.63
N ALA A 875 -17.28 -6.19 -4.65
CA ALA A 875 -16.41 -6.79 -5.66
C ALA A 875 -16.88 -6.53 -7.10
N ARG A 876 -18.19 -6.67 -7.38
CA ARG A 876 -18.75 -6.41 -8.71
C ARG A 876 -18.62 -4.94 -9.12
N LYS A 877 -18.81 -4.00 -8.17
CA LYS A 877 -18.59 -2.57 -8.42
C LYS A 877 -17.14 -2.26 -8.73
N LEU A 878 -16.20 -2.92 -8.04
CA LEU A 878 -14.78 -2.75 -8.35
C LEU A 878 -14.48 -3.25 -9.77
N VAL A 879 -14.96 -4.43 -10.18
CA VAL A 879 -14.81 -4.92 -11.56
C VAL A 879 -15.40 -3.94 -12.57
N GLN A 880 -16.57 -3.36 -12.30
CA GLN A 880 -17.15 -2.31 -13.13
C GLN A 880 -16.23 -1.10 -13.28
N SER A 881 -15.58 -0.66 -12.20
CA SER A 881 -14.68 0.49 -12.21
C SER A 881 -13.32 0.21 -12.88
N LEU A 882 -12.91 -1.06 -12.89
CA LEU A 882 -11.63 -1.50 -13.48
C LEU A 882 -11.79 -1.84 -14.97
N GLY A 883 -13.01 -2.10 -15.45
CA GLY A 883 -13.31 -2.55 -16.80
C GLY A 883 -12.94 -4.02 -17.04
N ARG A 884 -11.67 -4.38 -16.83
CA ARG A 884 -11.15 -5.75 -16.86
C ARG A 884 -10.39 -6.06 -15.56
N ALA A 885 -10.65 -7.22 -14.98
CA ALA A 885 -10.15 -7.59 -13.67
C ALA A 885 -9.59 -9.01 -13.60
N VAL A 886 -8.78 -9.26 -12.58
CA VAL A 886 -8.36 -10.56 -12.11
C VAL A 886 -9.11 -10.87 -10.82
N ILE A 887 -9.73 -12.03 -10.72
CA ILE A 887 -10.44 -12.50 -9.52
C ILE A 887 -9.72 -13.75 -9.01
N LYS A 888 -9.21 -13.71 -7.78
CA LYS A 888 -8.46 -14.82 -7.17
C LYS A 888 -8.71 -14.95 -5.67
N PRO A 889 -8.71 -16.17 -5.10
CA PRO A 889 -8.73 -16.36 -3.64
C PRO A 889 -7.45 -15.81 -2.98
N VAL A 890 -7.56 -15.18 -1.80
CA VAL A 890 -6.39 -14.61 -1.08
C VAL A 890 -5.39 -15.65 -0.60
N ASP A 891 -5.82 -16.89 -0.40
CA ASP A 891 -5.01 -18.01 0.12
C ASP A 891 -4.92 -19.20 -0.85
N GLY A 892 -5.27 -18.99 -2.12
CA GLY A 892 -5.20 -20.02 -3.15
C GLY A 892 -3.79 -20.25 -3.69
N ASN A 893 -3.55 -21.48 -4.14
CA ASN A 893 -2.29 -21.95 -4.73
C ASN A 893 -2.53 -22.61 -6.10
N LYS A 894 -1.50 -22.62 -6.96
CA LYS A 894 -1.47 -23.33 -8.26
C LYS A 894 -2.60 -22.89 -9.23
N GLY A 895 -2.98 -21.61 -9.18
CA GLY A 895 -4.02 -21.06 -10.07
C GLY A 895 -5.45 -21.58 -9.84
N LYS A 896 -5.71 -22.33 -8.76
CA LYS A 896 -7.07 -22.80 -8.44
C LYS A 896 -7.95 -21.62 -8.01
N GLY A 897 -9.10 -21.48 -8.67
CA GLY A 897 -10.04 -20.38 -8.41
C GLY A 897 -9.58 -19.02 -8.96
N VAL A 898 -8.56 -19.00 -9.81
CA VAL A 898 -8.06 -17.77 -10.46
C VAL A 898 -8.73 -17.61 -11.83
N ALA A 899 -9.33 -16.44 -12.05
CA ALA A 899 -9.88 -16.00 -13.32
C ALA A 899 -9.20 -14.69 -13.72
N VAL A 900 -8.72 -14.60 -14.96
CA VAL A 900 -7.98 -13.45 -15.50
C VAL A 900 -8.75 -12.85 -16.65
N ASP A 901 -8.56 -11.56 -16.90
CA ASP A 901 -9.19 -10.82 -18.00
C ASP A 901 -10.73 -10.93 -17.97
N ILE A 902 -11.32 -10.55 -16.83
CA ILE A 902 -12.74 -10.71 -16.53
C ILE A 902 -13.45 -9.35 -16.56
N GLY A 903 -14.49 -9.22 -17.38
CA GLY A 903 -15.42 -8.11 -17.37
C GLY A 903 -16.69 -8.41 -16.55
N LEU A 904 -17.67 -7.52 -16.63
CA LEU A 904 -18.92 -7.66 -15.85
C LEU A 904 -19.77 -8.87 -16.25
N ASP A 905 -19.70 -9.29 -17.50
CA ASP A 905 -20.50 -10.41 -18.01
C ASP A 905 -19.95 -11.75 -17.52
N GLU A 906 -18.63 -11.86 -17.32
CA GLU A 906 -17.98 -13.09 -16.84
C GLU A 906 -17.82 -13.12 -15.31
N PHE A 907 -18.11 -12.02 -14.61
CA PHE A 907 -17.89 -11.85 -13.17
C PHE A 907 -18.51 -12.97 -12.32
N ASP A 908 -19.74 -13.39 -12.63
CA ASP A 908 -20.50 -14.29 -11.74
C ASP A 908 -19.90 -15.70 -11.67
N GLU A 909 -19.44 -16.23 -12.81
CA GLU A 909 -18.77 -17.53 -12.84
C GLU A 909 -17.35 -17.45 -12.27
N ALA A 910 -16.63 -16.35 -12.54
CA ALA A 910 -15.31 -16.10 -11.96
C ALA A 910 -15.36 -16.01 -10.43
N TRP A 911 -16.30 -15.24 -9.87
CA TRP A 911 -16.52 -15.10 -8.44
C TRP A 911 -16.87 -16.43 -7.77
N LYS A 912 -17.79 -17.20 -8.38
CA LYS A 912 -18.21 -18.52 -7.89
C LYS A 912 -17.04 -19.50 -7.85
N SER A 913 -16.16 -19.46 -8.85
CA SER A 913 -14.95 -20.28 -8.90
C SER A 913 -13.97 -19.92 -7.76
N ALA A 914 -13.75 -18.62 -7.53
CA ALA A 914 -12.88 -18.13 -6.46
C ALA A 914 -13.43 -18.48 -5.05
N VAL A 915 -14.72 -18.26 -4.80
CA VAL A 915 -15.38 -18.58 -3.53
C VAL A 915 -15.37 -20.08 -3.24
N LYS A 916 -15.46 -20.95 -4.24
CA LYS A 916 -15.30 -22.41 -4.04
C LYS A 916 -13.89 -22.78 -3.58
N ALA A 917 -12.89 -21.97 -3.92
CA ALA A 917 -11.49 -22.24 -3.63
C ALA A 917 -11.00 -21.68 -2.28
N THR A 918 -11.77 -20.81 -1.61
CA THR A 918 -11.39 -20.20 -0.32
C THR A 918 -12.55 -20.13 0.66
N ARG A 919 -12.23 -20.06 1.96
CA ARG A 919 -13.19 -19.75 3.03
C ARG A 919 -12.95 -18.37 3.65
N LYS A 920 -11.99 -17.61 3.14
CA LYS A 920 -11.60 -16.29 3.64
C LYS A 920 -12.17 -15.19 2.75
N GLN A 921 -11.32 -14.61 1.91
CA GLN A 921 -11.61 -13.45 1.09
C GLN A 921 -11.24 -13.73 -0.38
N VAL A 922 -11.89 -13.01 -1.28
CA VAL A 922 -11.60 -13.02 -2.71
C VAL A 922 -11.00 -11.68 -3.07
N LEU A 923 -9.82 -11.72 -3.68
CA LEU A 923 -9.08 -10.58 -4.18
C LEU A 923 -9.51 -10.27 -5.60
N VAL A 924 -9.90 -9.02 -5.83
CA VAL A 924 -10.24 -8.46 -7.13
C VAL A 924 -9.21 -7.38 -7.46
N GLU A 925 -8.50 -7.56 -8.56
CA GLU A 925 -7.40 -6.69 -9.00
C GLU A 925 -7.58 -6.27 -10.45
N GLU A 926 -6.93 -5.19 -10.85
CA GLU A 926 -6.86 -4.77 -12.24
C GLU A 926 -6.17 -5.82 -13.10
N TYR A 927 -6.65 -5.96 -14.33
CA TYR A 927 -6.00 -6.82 -15.30
C TYR A 927 -4.82 -6.08 -15.94
N PHE A 928 -3.61 -6.59 -15.72
CA PHE A 928 -2.41 -6.08 -16.37
C PHE A 928 -2.28 -6.69 -17.77
N SER A 929 -2.57 -5.88 -18.78
CA SER A 929 -2.62 -6.29 -20.18
C SER A 929 -1.22 -6.54 -20.77
N GLY A 930 -1.03 -7.72 -21.37
CA GLY A 930 0.13 -8.11 -22.17
C GLY A 930 1.48 -8.02 -21.45
N GLY A 931 1.49 -8.29 -20.15
CA GLY A 931 2.75 -8.64 -19.50
C GLY A 931 3.12 -10.11 -19.71
N GLN A 932 4.42 -10.38 -19.71
CA GLN A 932 5.00 -11.71 -19.66
C GLN A 932 5.34 -12.05 -18.20
N GLU A 933 5.08 -13.30 -17.80
CA GLU A 933 5.35 -13.74 -16.43
C GLU A 933 6.76 -14.35 -16.34
N ALA A 934 7.58 -13.82 -15.44
CA ALA A 934 8.85 -14.43 -15.07
C ALA A 934 8.97 -14.61 -13.55
N ARG A 935 9.64 -15.69 -13.17
CA ARG A 935 9.96 -16.02 -11.79
C ARG A 935 11.39 -15.60 -11.48
N TYR A 936 11.52 -14.70 -10.52
CA TYR A 936 12.79 -14.24 -9.95
C TYR A 936 13.07 -15.04 -8.68
N LEU A 937 14.20 -15.72 -8.61
CA LEU A 937 14.65 -16.42 -7.42
C LEU A 937 15.62 -15.52 -6.66
N VAL A 938 15.26 -15.18 -5.41
CA VAL A 938 16.09 -14.37 -4.52
C VAL A 938 16.58 -15.22 -3.35
N VAL A 939 17.89 -15.19 -3.10
CA VAL A 939 18.57 -15.90 -2.00
C VAL A 939 19.42 -14.90 -1.23
N ASP A 940 19.23 -14.82 0.09
CA ASP A 940 19.86 -13.83 0.98
C ASP A 940 19.73 -12.38 0.48
N GLY A 941 18.58 -12.04 -0.10
CA GLY A 941 18.30 -10.69 -0.62
C GLY A 941 18.94 -10.38 -1.98
N GLN A 942 19.59 -11.34 -2.63
CA GLN A 942 20.14 -11.19 -3.99
C GLN A 942 19.35 -12.01 -5.00
N CYS A 943 19.03 -11.44 -6.15
CA CYS A 943 18.37 -12.17 -7.23
C CYS A 943 19.40 -13.01 -8.01
N VAL A 944 19.29 -14.33 -7.91
CA VAL A 944 20.30 -15.29 -8.39
C VAL A 944 19.94 -15.99 -9.70
N ALA A 945 18.65 -16.02 -10.07
CA ALA A 945 18.20 -16.59 -11.34
C ALA A 945 16.81 -16.06 -11.72
N VAL A 946 16.53 -15.96 -13.02
CA VAL A 946 15.22 -15.53 -13.55
C VAL A 946 14.75 -16.51 -14.62
N SER A 947 13.54 -17.04 -14.47
CA SER A 947 12.93 -17.97 -15.41
C SER A 947 11.61 -17.45 -15.94
N MET A 948 11.58 -17.10 -17.23
CA MET A 948 10.38 -16.68 -17.94
C MET A 948 9.51 -17.88 -18.31
N ARG A 949 8.19 -17.72 -18.24
CA ARG A 949 7.23 -18.77 -18.57
C ARG A 949 6.52 -18.49 -19.87
N ILE A 950 6.67 -19.41 -20.81
CA ILE A 950 5.99 -19.37 -22.09
C ILE A 950 4.75 -20.28 -22.02
N PRO A 951 3.55 -19.77 -22.36
CA PRO A 951 2.35 -20.60 -22.46
C PRO A 951 2.58 -21.82 -23.36
N PRO A 952 1.97 -22.98 -23.03
CA PRO A 952 2.12 -24.18 -23.85
C PRO A 952 1.69 -23.89 -25.29
N ARG A 953 2.58 -24.12 -26.25
CA ARG A 953 2.35 -23.91 -27.67
C ARG A 953 3.05 -25.00 -28.49
N VAL A 954 2.62 -25.17 -29.73
CA VAL A 954 3.29 -25.99 -30.74
C VAL A 954 3.63 -25.12 -31.95
N GLU A 955 4.66 -25.52 -32.69
CA GLU A 955 5.13 -24.83 -33.89
C GLU A 955 4.98 -25.74 -35.11
N GLY A 956 4.48 -25.18 -36.21
CA GLY A 956 4.25 -25.91 -37.45
C GLY A 956 5.54 -26.25 -38.20
N ASP A 957 5.60 -27.46 -38.71
CA ASP A 957 6.63 -27.95 -39.64
C ASP A 957 6.11 -28.01 -41.10
N GLY A 958 4.87 -27.56 -41.34
CA GLY A 958 4.18 -27.63 -42.62
C GLY A 958 3.66 -29.03 -43.00
N LYS A 959 3.79 -30.04 -42.14
CA LYS A 959 3.47 -31.44 -42.46
C LYS A 959 2.63 -32.14 -41.38
N SER A 960 3.00 -31.96 -40.12
CA SER A 960 2.39 -32.58 -38.95
C SER A 960 1.13 -31.84 -38.53
N THR A 961 0.12 -32.59 -38.10
CA THR A 961 -1.08 -32.04 -37.45
C THR A 961 -0.76 -31.50 -36.05
N ILE A 962 -1.60 -30.59 -35.52
CA ILE A 962 -1.47 -30.11 -34.14
C ILE A 962 -1.44 -31.28 -33.13
N ALA A 963 -2.21 -32.35 -33.35
CA ALA A 963 -2.16 -33.55 -32.52
C ALA A 963 -0.77 -34.21 -32.51
N GLU A 964 -0.18 -34.43 -33.69
CA GLU A 964 1.15 -35.01 -33.83
C GLU A 964 2.23 -34.10 -33.24
N LEU A 965 2.13 -32.78 -33.42
CA LEU A 965 3.04 -31.81 -32.83
C LEU A 965 2.98 -31.84 -31.29
N ILE A 966 1.79 -32.02 -30.71
CA ILE A 966 1.62 -32.20 -29.26
C ILE A 966 2.30 -33.49 -28.79
N GLU A 967 2.19 -34.59 -29.54
CA GLU A 967 2.85 -35.85 -29.22
C GLU A 967 4.37 -35.74 -29.28
N GLN A 968 4.91 -35.08 -30.31
CA GLN A 968 6.35 -34.81 -30.45
C GLN A 968 6.86 -33.95 -29.29
N GLU A 969 6.13 -32.89 -28.93
CA GLU A 969 6.45 -32.03 -27.79
C GLU A 969 6.42 -32.81 -26.47
N ASN A 970 5.44 -33.71 -26.29
CA ASN A 970 5.36 -34.59 -25.13
C ASN A 970 6.52 -35.60 -25.07
N ALA A 971 6.96 -36.15 -26.20
CA ALA A 971 8.14 -37.01 -26.25
C ALA A 971 9.41 -36.26 -25.85
N ALA A 972 9.57 -35.00 -26.28
CA ALA A 972 10.67 -34.15 -25.84
C ALA A 972 10.60 -33.85 -24.33
N ARG A 973 9.40 -33.59 -23.80
CA ARG A 973 9.18 -33.35 -22.35
C ARG A 973 9.56 -34.52 -21.47
N GLN A 974 9.41 -35.76 -21.95
CA GLN A 974 9.84 -36.96 -21.23
C GLN A 974 11.37 -37.04 -21.04
N LYS A 975 12.15 -36.28 -21.80
CA LYS A 975 13.61 -36.21 -21.62
C LYS A 975 14.03 -35.17 -20.58
N ASN A 976 13.19 -34.17 -20.29
CA ASN A 976 13.50 -33.11 -19.34
C ASN A 976 13.05 -33.49 -17.91
N PRO A 977 13.97 -33.60 -16.91
CA PRO A 977 13.64 -33.99 -15.54
C PRO A 977 12.50 -33.22 -14.87
N ASN A 978 12.38 -31.93 -15.17
CA ASN A 978 11.35 -31.05 -14.63
C ASN A 978 10.00 -31.21 -15.35
N LEU A 979 9.97 -31.72 -16.59
CA LEU A 979 8.76 -31.83 -17.41
C LEU A 979 8.23 -33.26 -17.57
N ILE A 980 8.98 -34.31 -17.19
CA ILE A 980 8.58 -35.73 -17.28
C ILE A 980 7.14 -35.98 -16.78
N LYS A 981 6.77 -35.40 -15.64
CA LYS A 981 5.45 -35.58 -15.02
C LYS A 981 4.40 -34.55 -15.48
N ARG A 982 4.70 -33.73 -16.49
CA ARG A 982 3.92 -32.57 -16.94
C ARG A 982 3.72 -32.54 -18.46
N PRO A 983 3.09 -33.58 -19.05
CA PRO A 983 2.76 -33.59 -20.47
C PRO A 983 1.71 -32.51 -20.79
N LEU A 984 1.75 -32.00 -22.01
CA LEU A 984 0.65 -31.29 -22.64
C LEU A 984 -0.54 -32.23 -22.76
N LYS A 985 -1.62 -31.89 -22.06
CA LYS A 985 -2.89 -32.61 -22.10
C LYS A 985 -3.89 -31.84 -22.96
N VAL A 986 -4.72 -32.54 -23.71
CA VAL A 986 -5.83 -31.91 -24.43
C VAL A 986 -7.11 -32.26 -23.70
N ASP A 987 -7.81 -31.26 -23.18
CA ASP A 987 -9.11 -31.39 -22.54
C ASP A 987 -10.16 -30.55 -23.28
N ALA A 988 -11.42 -30.67 -22.86
CA ALA A 988 -12.53 -29.95 -23.50
C ALA A 988 -12.34 -28.43 -23.52
N SER A 989 -11.70 -27.85 -22.49
CA SER A 989 -11.43 -26.41 -22.43
C SER A 989 -10.39 -25.98 -23.46
N ARG A 990 -9.32 -26.77 -23.61
CA ARG A 990 -8.24 -26.50 -24.59
C ARG A 990 -8.72 -26.69 -26.02
N LEU A 991 -9.57 -27.70 -26.27
CA LEU A 991 -10.22 -27.89 -27.56
C LEU A 991 -11.11 -26.71 -27.94
N ALA A 992 -11.92 -26.21 -27.00
CA ALA A 992 -12.76 -25.03 -27.23
C ALA A 992 -11.90 -23.79 -27.54
N GLY A 993 -10.80 -23.60 -26.79
CA GLY A 993 -9.87 -22.49 -27.02
C GLY A 993 -9.17 -22.55 -28.38
N LEU A 994 -8.74 -23.73 -28.83
CA LEU A 994 -8.18 -23.94 -30.17
C LEU A 994 -9.19 -23.58 -31.25
N LYS A 995 -10.42 -24.08 -31.11
CA LYS A 995 -11.51 -23.84 -32.08
C LYS A 995 -11.87 -22.36 -32.18
N GLN A 996 -11.91 -21.64 -31.06
CA GLN A 996 -12.14 -20.20 -31.05
C GLN A 996 -11.07 -19.42 -31.82
N ARG A 997 -9.85 -19.96 -31.89
CA ARG A 997 -8.72 -19.40 -32.64
C ARG A 997 -8.63 -19.93 -34.08
N GLY A 998 -9.65 -20.66 -34.54
CA GLY A 998 -9.73 -21.13 -35.93
C GLY A 998 -8.94 -22.41 -36.21
N HIS A 999 -8.45 -23.11 -35.18
CA HIS A 999 -7.67 -24.35 -35.35
C HIS A 999 -8.37 -25.55 -34.71
N GLU A 1000 -8.15 -26.74 -35.27
CA GLU A 1000 -8.57 -28.03 -34.74
C GLU A 1000 -7.35 -28.95 -34.58
N LEU A 1001 -7.48 -30.06 -33.84
CA LEU A 1001 -6.35 -30.99 -33.65
C LEU A 1001 -5.82 -31.59 -34.97
N SER A 1002 -6.67 -31.66 -35.99
CA SER A 1002 -6.34 -32.11 -37.34
C SER A 1002 -5.73 -31.03 -38.23
N SER A 1003 -5.66 -29.76 -37.78
CA SER A 1003 -5.05 -28.68 -38.54
C SER A 1003 -3.55 -28.89 -38.70
N VAL A 1004 -3.02 -28.61 -39.89
CA VAL A 1004 -1.58 -28.55 -40.17
C VAL A 1004 -1.17 -27.07 -40.23
N LEU A 1005 -0.18 -26.70 -39.43
CA LEU A 1005 0.32 -25.33 -39.33
C LEU A 1005 1.42 -25.08 -40.36
N ALA A 1006 1.49 -23.87 -40.91
CA ALA A 1006 2.57 -23.50 -41.81
C ALA A 1006 3.94 -23.57 -41.09
N PRO A 1007 5.05 -23.78 -41.81
CA PRO A 1007 6.38 -23.77 -41.21
C PRO A 1007 6.64 -22.48 -40.41
N GLY A 1008 6.98 -22.62 -39.13
CA GLY A 1008 7.24 -21.49 -38.20
C GLY A 1008 6.00 -20.82 -37.63
N GLU A 1009 4.79 -21.24 -38.01
CA GLU A 1009 3.54 -20.76 -37.41
C GLU A 1009 3.35 -21.41 -36.04
N THR A 1010 3.15 -20.61 -34.99
CA THR A 1010 2.94 -21.12 -33.62
C THR A 1010 1.47 -21.02 -33.20
N VAL A 1011 0.96 -22.07 -32.56
CA VAL A 1011 -0.36 -22.07 -31.92
C VAL A 1011 -0.25 -22.38 -30.44
N THR A 1012 -0.76 -21.47 -29.62
CA THR A 1012 -0.89 -21.63 -28.17
C THR A 1012 -1.97 -22.66 -27.82
N ILE A 1013 -1.67 -23.68 -27.04
CA ILE A 1013 -2.62 -24.72 -26.62
C ILE A 1013 -3.46 -24.25 -25.42
N ASP A 1014 -2.86 -23.50 -24.49
CA ASP A 1014 -3.50 -22.96 -23.29
C ASP A 1014 -2.89 -21.58 -23.00
N THR A 1015 -3.72 -20.60 -22.66
CA THR A 1015 -3.27 -19.23 -22.37
C THR A 1015 -2.63 -19.10 -20.99
N LYS A 1016 -2.81 -20.09 -20.10
CA LYS A 1016 -2.21 -20.08 -18.76
C LYS A 1016 -0.74 -20.53 -18.78
N ALA A 1017 0.17 -19.63 -18.44
CA ALA A 1017 1.61 -19.89 -18.35
C ALA A 1017 2.05 -20.65 -17.07
N ASN A 1018 1.28 -21.63 -16.61
CA ASN A 1018 1.67 -22.45 -15.46
C ASN A 1018 2.50 -23.67 -15.88
N LEU A 1019 3.64 -23.93 -15.21
CA LEU A 1019 4.44 -25.14 -15.45
C LEU A 1019 3.63 -26.42 -15.28
N SER A 1020 2.70 -26.46 -14.31
CA SER A 1020 1.82 -27.61 -14.07
C SER A 1020 0.78 -27.83 -15.17
N THR A 1021 0.46 -26.80 -15.96
CA THR A 1021 -0.46 -26.89 -17.11
C THR A 1021 0.28 -27.06 -18.42
N GLY A 1022 1.62 -27.09 -18.40
CA GLY A 1022 2.45 -27.37 -19.55
C GLY A 1022 3.24 -26.18 -20.08
N ALA A 1023 3.37 -25.08 -19.36
CA ALA A 1023 4.26 -24.00 -19.79
C ALA A 1023 5.72 -24.48 -19.98
N ASN A 1024 6.44 -23.83 -20.88
CA ASN A 1024 7.89 -23.99 -21.04
C ASN A 1024 8.62 -22.92 -20.21
N SER A 1025 9.81 -23.25 -19.69
CA SER A 1025 10.66 -22.30 -18.97
C SER A 1025 11.83 -21.86 -19.83
N VAL A 1026 12.14 -20.56 -19.80
CA VAL A 1026 13.32 -19.97 -20.46
C VAL A 1026 14.17 -19.33 -19.37
N ASP A 1027 15.47 -19.63 -19.31
CA ASP A 1027 16.40 -18.83 -18.51
C ASP A 1027 16.59 -17.48 -19.20
N ILE A 1028 16.32 -16.40 -18.47
CA ILE A 1028 16.56 -15.02 -18.94
C ILE A 1028 17.42 -14.25 -17.94
N THR A 1029 18.23 -14.97 -17.16
CA THR A 1029 18.92 -14.40 -16.00
C THR A 1029 19.86 -13.24 -16.38
N ASP A 1030 20.53 -13.35 -17.52
CA ASP A 1030 21.53 -12.38 -17.97
C ASP A 1030 20.94 -11.26 -18.84
N GLU A 1031 19.75 -11.51 -19.41
CA GLU A 1031 19.00 -10.60 -20.29
C GLU A 1031 18.12 -9.62 -19.51
N VAL A 1032 17.79 -9.93 -18.25
CA VAL A 1032 16.94 -9.08 -17.39
C VAL A 1032 17.64 -7.78 -17.05
N HIS A 1033 16.89 -6.67 -17.17
CA HIS A 1033 17.42 -5.35 -16.84
C HIS A 1033 17.79 -5.23 -15.35
N PRO A 1034 18.92 -4.57 -15.00
CA PRO A 1034 19.35 -4.42 -13.61
C PRO A 1034 18.33 -3.77 -12.67
N SER A 1035 17.44 -2.91 -13.17
CA SER A 1035 16.34 -2.35 -12.35
C SER A 1035 15.26 -3.38 -12.04
N MET A 1036 14.92 -4.27 -12.97
CA MET A 1036 13.96 -5.35 -12.69
C MET A 1036 14.52 -6.35 -11.68
N ARG A 1037 15.82 -6.62 -11.74
CA ARG A 1037 16.52 -7.41 -10.71
C ARG A 1037 16.41 -6.76 -9.34
N ARG A 1038 16.68 -5.45 -9.25
CA ARG A 1038 16.56 -4.67 -8.00
C ARG A 1038 15.14 -4.70 -7.42
N VAL A 1039 14.10 -4.61 -8.26
CA VAL A 1039 12.71 -4.75 -7.82
C VAL A 1039 12.48 -6.08 -7.09
N ALA A 1040 12.99 -7.19 -7.62
CA ALA A 1040 12.86 -8.49 -6.95
C ALA A 1040 13.60 -8.53 -5.59
N GLU A 1041 14.77 -7.90 -5.51
CA GLU A 1041 15.55 -7.78 -4.27
C GLU A 1041 14.82 -6.91 -3.23
N GLU A 1042 14.23 -5.80 -3.66
CA GLU A 1042 13.39 -4.92 -2.82
C GLU A 1042 12.16 -5.64 -2.29
N VAL A 1043 11.50 -6.50 -3.08
CA VAL A 1043 10.39 -7.35 -2.61
C VAL A 1043 10.85 -8.27 -1.46
N ALA A 1044 12.03 -8.86 -1.56
CA ALA A 1044 12.58 -9.70 -0.50
C ALA A 1044 12.91 -8.91 0.77
N LEU A 1045 13.38 -7.66 0.62
CA LEU A 1045 13.68 -6.76 1.74
C LEU A 1045 12.41 -6.19 2.41
N ALA A 1046 11.37 -5.91 1.62
CA ALA A 1046 10.09 -5.37 2.08
C ALA A 1046 9.35 -6.32 3.04
N ILE A 1047 9.67 -7.61 3.00
CA ILE A 1047 9.07 -8.64 3.87
C ILE A 1047 10.17 -9.23 4.76
N PRO A 1048 10.38 -8.67 5.97
CA PRO A 1048 11.49 -9.04 6.83
C PRO A 1048 11.49 -10.51 7.22
N GLY A 1049 12.66 -11.14 7.20
CA GLY A 1049 12.85 -12.53 7.60
C GLY A 1049 12.59 -13.53 6.47
N LEU A 1050 12.67 -13.11 5.21
CA LEU A 1050 12.85 -14.00 4.07
C LEU A 1050 14.34 -14.24 3.83
N ASP A 1051 14.71 -15.50 3.59
CA ASP A 1051 16.04 -15.83 3.09
C ASP A 1051 16.02 -16.43 1.69
N ILE A 1052 15.01 -17.23 1.35
CA ILE A 1052 14.78 -17.79 0.02
C ILE A 1052 13.35 -17.45 -0.39
N VAL A 1053 13.19 -16.77 -1.51
CA VAL A 1053 11.87 -16.38 -2.04
C VAL A 1053 11.84 -16.47 -3.56
N GLY A 1054 10.75 -17.00 -4.10
CA GLY A 1054 10.42 -16.88 -5.52
C GLY A 1054 9.38 -15.81 -5.73
N ILE A 1055 9.67 -14.85 -6.60
CA ILE A 1055 8.81 -13.71 -6.88
C ILE A 1055 8.35 -13.81 -8.33
N ASP A 1056 7.04 -13.89 -8.54
CA ASP A 1056 6.45 -13.90 -9.86
C ASP A 1056 6.11 -12.47 -10.25
N ILE A 1057 6.81 -11.97 -11.26
CA ILE A 1057 6.67 -10.60 -11.80
C ILE A 1057 6.06 -10.71 -13.19
N LEU A 1058 5.03 -9.90 -13.43
CA LEU A 1058 4.44 -9.71 -14.74
C LEU A 1058 4.94 -8.37 -15.28
N ALA A 1059 5.75 -8.38 -16.34
CA ALA A 1059 6.30 -7.16 -16.93
C ALA A 1059 6.00 -7.09 -18.42
N ARG A 1060 5.85 -5.87 -18.97
CA ARG A 1060 5.72 -5.70 -20.41
C ARG A 1060 6.96 -6.22 -21.10
N ASP A 1061 8.15 -5.82 -20.67
CA ASP A 1061 9.45 -6.35 -21.13
C ASP A 1061 10.40 -6.47 -19.93
N HIS A 1062 10.96 -7.67 -19.68
CA HIS A 1062 11.90 -7.89 -18.58
C HIS A 1062 13.33 -7.37 -18.86
N ALA A 1063 13.67 -7.11 -20.13
CA ALA A 1063 14.95 -6.54 -20.56
C ALA A 1063 14.93 -5.00 -20.55
N ALA A 1064 13.77 -4.38 -20.34
CA ALA A 1064 13.62 -2.92 -20.23
C ALA A 1064 13.73 -2.42 -18.77
N PRO A 1065 13.99 -1.13 -18.57
CA PRO A 1065 13.93 -0.49 -17.26
C PRO A 1065 12.60 -0.68 -16.53
N ALA A 1066 12.66 -0.70 -15.20
CA ALA A 1066 11.53 -0.88 -14.31
C ALA A 1066 10.89 0.49 -14.04
N GLU A 1067 9.92 0.86 -14.87
CA GLU A 1067 9.21 2.14 -14.81
C GLU A 1067 7.78 1.97 -14.30
N ALA A 1068 7.15 3.07 -13.89
CA ALA A 1068 5.76 3.03 -13.45
C ALA A 1068 4.84 2.50 -14.57
N GLY A 1069 4.02 1.50 -14.26
CA GLY A 1069 3.13 0.86 -15.23
C GLY A 1069 3.80 -0.21 -16.13
N SER A 1070 5.11 -0.39 -16.05
CA SER A 1070 5.84 -1.37 -16.88
C SER A 1070 5.80 -2.80 -16.32
N TYR A 1071 5.57 -2.98 -15.01
CA TYR A 1071 5.49 -4.27 -14.34
C TYR A 1071 4.53 -4.28 -13.15
N ILE A 1072 4.12 -5.46 -12.69
CA ILE A 1072 3.47 -5.66 -11.38
C ILE A 1072 4.01 -6.92 -10.70
N ILE A 1073 4.04 -6.92 -9.36
CA ILE A 1073 4.27 -8.14 -8.58
C ILE A 1073 2.97 -8.96 -8.49
N VAL A 1074 3.00 -10.19 -8.97
CA VAL A 1074 1.83 -11.09 -8.99
C VAL A 1074 1.69 -11.84 -7.68
N GLU A 1075 2.77 -12.49 -7.24
CA GLU A 1075 2.89 -13.16 -5.94
C GLU A 1075 4.36 -13.39 -5.56
N ALA A 1076 4.61 -13.62 -4.27
CA ALA A 1076 5.89 -14.08 -3.76
C ALA A 1076 5.67 -15.29 -2.86
N ASN A 1077 6.58 -16.27 -2.92
CA ASN A 1077 6.43 -17.58 -2.29
C ASN A 1077 7.70 -17.98 -1.54
N THR A 1078 7.57 -18.45 -0.30
CA THR A 1078 8.70 -18.97 0.53
C THR A 1078 9.21 -20.34 0.09
N ARG A 1079 8.45 -21.04 -0.77
CA ARG A 1079 8.80 -22.35 -1.33
C ARG A 1079 8.90 -22.29 -2.85
N PRO A 1080 9.86 -21.53 -3.40
CA PRO A 1080 10.03 -21.47 -4.85
C PRO A 1080 10.35 -22.85 -5.42
N GLY A 1081 9.64 -23.21 -6.49
CA GLY A 1081 10.00 -24.36 -7.30
C GLY A 1081 11.25 -24.04 -8.14
N ILE A 1082 12.36 -24.74 -7.88
CA ILE A 1082 13.66 -24.48 -8.52
C ILE A 1082 13.91 -25.27 -9.82
N GLY A 1083 13.04 -26.23 -10.16
CA GLY A 1083 13.25 -27.12 -11.31
C GLY A 1083 13.28 -26.39 -12.66
N GLY A 1084 12.58 -25.26 -12.80
CA GLY A 1084 12.60 -24.45 -14.03
C GLY A 1084 13.93 -23.72 -14.26
N HIS A 1085 14.69 -23.43 -13.19
CA HIS A 1085 16.02 -22.83 -13.25
C HIS A 1085 17.10 -23.89 -13.47
N LEU A 1086 16.95 -25.08 -12.88
CA LEU A 1086 17.90 -26.20 -13.04
C LEU A 1086 17.77 -26.91 -14.40
N TYR A 1087 16.56 -26.94 -14.96
CA TYR A 1087 16.25 -27.66 -16.20
C TYR A 1087 15.34 -26.83 -17.12
N PRO A 1088 15.77 -25.62 -17.54
CA PRO A 1088 14.97 -24.79 -18.42
C PRO A 1088 14.77 -25.46 -19.79
N THR A 1089 13.63 -25.20 -20.43
CA THR A 1089 13.38 -25.68 -21.80
C THR A 1089 14.33 -25.01 -22.80
N TYR A 1090 14.61 -23.72 -22.60
CA TYR A 1090 15.50 -22.90 -23.42
C TYR A 1090 16.42 -22.06 -22.53
N GLY A 1091 17.61 -21.69 -23.02
CA GLY A 1091 18.59 -20.90 -22.27
C GLY A 1091 19.46 -21.74 -21.31
N GLU A 1092 20.26 -21.10 -20.48
CA GLU A 1092 21.28 -21.78 -19.67
C GLU A 1092 20.74 -22.37 -18.35
N PRO A 1093 21.02 -23.65 -18.04
CA PRO A 1093 20.73 -24.23 -16.73
C PRO A 1093 21.52 -23.55 -15.59
N ARG A 1094 20.83 -23.13 -14.51
CA ARG A 1094 21.45 -22.50 -13.32
C ARG A 1094 21.41 -23.43 -12.12
N ASN A 1095 22.56 -23.72 -11.50
CA ASN A 1095 22.65 -24.54 -10.27
C ASN A 1095 22.24 -23.76 -9.01
N VAL A 1096 20.97 -23.39 -8.94
CA VAL A 1096 20.41 -22.64 -7.81
C VAL A 1096 20.36 -23.46 -6.50
N ALA A 1097 20.40 -24.79 -6.59
CA ALA A 1097 20.49 -25.65 -5.40
C ALA A 1097 21.82 -25.44 -4.66
N ARG A 1098 22.93 -25.31 -5.41
CA ARG A 1098 24.24 -24.95 -4.86
C ARG A 1098 24.20 -23.60 -4.16
N THR A 1099 23.59 -22.59 -4.80
CA THR A 1099 23.48 -21.23 -4.24
C THR A 1099 22.73 -21.21 -2.90
N ILE A 1100 21.65 -22.00 -2.81
CA ILE A 1100 20.89 -22.19 -1.56
C ILE A 1100 21.75 -22.88 -0.49
N ALA A 1101 22.47 -23.94 -0.86
CA ALA A 1101 23.34 -24.66 0.08
C ALA A 1101 24.47 -23.77 0.62
N GLU A 1102 25.06 -22.92 -0.24
CA GLU A 1102 26.07 -21.93 0.15
C GLU A 1102 25.51 -20.84 1.07
N SER A 1103 24.27 -20.39 0.86
CA SER A 1103 23.57 -19.50 1.80
C SER A 1103 23.54 -20.08 3.21
N VAL A 1104 23.13 -21.34 3.33
CA VAL A 1104 23.11 -22.04 4.63
C VAL A 1104 24.52 -22.21 5.20
N ALA A 1105 25.50 -22.53 4.35
CA ALA A 1105 26.90 -22.61 4.76
C ALA A 1105 27.43 -21.30 5.39
N ARG A 1106 27.13 -20.15 4.76
CA ARG A 1106 27.50 -18.82 5.25
C ARG A 1106 26.85 -18.52 6.60
N LYS A 1107 25.55 -18.81 6.77
CA LYS A 1107 24.83 -18.61 8.05
C LYS A 1107 25.39 -19.48 9.18
N PHE A 1108 26.04 -20.59 8.84
CA PHE A 1108 26.69 -21.45 9.83
C PHE A 1108 28.09 -20.95 10.21
N GLY A 1109 28.63 -19.97 9.48
CA GLY A 1109 29.95 -19.37 9.72
C GLY A 1109 31.10 -20.07 9.00
N ALA A 1110 30.85 -20.82 7.92
CA ALA A 1110 31.94 -21.24 7.05
C ALA A 1110 32.29 -20.11 6.08
N SER A 1111 33.59 -19.82 6.00
CA SER A 1111 34.22 -18.97 5.00
C SER A 1111 34.14 -19.59 3.62
#